data_AF-A0A1C4NGT8-F1
#
_entry.id   AF-A0A1C4NGT8-F1
#
_cell.length_a   1.000
_cell.length_b   1.000
_cell.length_c   1.000
_cell.angle_alpha   90.00
_cell.angle_beta   90.00
_cell.angle_gamma   90.00
#
_symmetry.space_group_name_H-M   'P 1'
#
loop_
_entity.id
_entity.type
_entity.pdbx_description
1 polymer ?
#
loop_
_entity_poly.entity_id
_entity_poly.type
_entity_poly.pdbx_seq_one_letter_code
_entity_poly.pdbx_strand_id
1 'polypeptide(L)'
;MTGSVLAADTDVAELLERQVVQPVRFEQALTALAADADLLVEVGPGRILRGLAAEICPDVPVISMDTDSDSLTGTLQVLAGAYALGAAVSTEALFADRFTRPLPLDKVFQFLASPTESAPDGDFTAIPATAATVTAGATATAPARGGRAAEQPAGQAAGAASAGQPGESTLDILLRLAAERAELPLEAVRADSNAIDELHLSSITVGQILAQTSRELGVTAPLATSAMATSTLAELAAMLDELAATETAADAAGSDTAPGVGPWVRAFAVDRTPAAAGPALDTAAGSWTLFSSERHPLAEALAAELSARPLGSGVLLCLPEDTDEEHTPLMLAAVRAVLAQPGTRFVAVGHRRGAAGLAKTLHLESPDVATTLVTLPPTGDLSAEQIRHWVRRISADVAATSGFSEVFYDRSGGRTVPVLRPLQPAAPDGAPAGAAEPGSQALTAGDVLLVTGGGKGITAECALALARDSGASLALLGRSDPATDPELAMNLERMRAAGVTFAYLRADVTSADEVKAAVSAATERLGTVTAVLHGSGRNEPQGLVNLDESSFRRTLAPKISGLEAVLAATDPADLKLLITFGSIIGRAGLRGEGDYATANDWLTDLTERVHEQHPHIRCLALEWSVWSGAGMGERLGVLESLMRDGIAPISPEHGIAVLGQLLADPAAPTSVVVMGRAEGLPTLTLPHRELPLLRFLERVQVHYAGVELVADADLSATDDLYLPDHLLDGDLLFPAVLGMEAMTQAARALTGRDTVPTLRDMEFLRPIVVPVDGSTTIRVAVLADDDRTVRAVIRSSETGFKADHFSAVLDYGDRLPEVSPGIATEPLLALDPHTELYGPVLFQGGRFQQLLGYRQLQAKGCVAEVSSHSGATWFGTFHPGDLLLSDPGARDTMMHALQCCVPDATLLPAGIERLHLADPAAVQGLDKLVLHATERSRTGDTYLYDLDVTDPEGRLLERWTGLRLQAVRKQDGAGPWVPALLGPYLQRRTEQFLPQELRVAVHADPDGPLEGVAARRAATAAAVRIALGAPAEVRYRPDGKPEATGIGGAGISASHGAGVTLAVSGAGQVGCDVEPVIGRAAEDWAGLLGADGAALADLLAQENGESPDLAATRVWCAIECLRKTGHARVELVAAGAAGNGRWVMLRSGDSTVATFATTLRSAGEPVVFALCAEGSV
;
A
#
# COMPACT_ATOMS: atom_id res chain seq x y z
N MET A 1 -32.20 13.68 -41.89
CA MET A 1 -32.89 12.49 -41.35
C MET A 1 -34.39 12.69 -41.50
N THR A 2 -35.12 11.67 -41.97
CA THR A 2 -36.57 11.76 -42.22
C THR A 2 -37.42 10.94 -41.25
N GLY A 3 -36.83 9.96 -40.55
CA GLY A 3 -37.56 9.04 -39.65
C GLY A 3 -38.41 8.00 -40.36
N SER A 4 -38.81 8.24 -41.60
CA SER A 4 -39.59 7.33 -42.45
C SER A 4 -38.74 6.33 -43.22
N VAL A 5 -39.31 5.16 -43.53
CA VAL A 5 -38.73 4.18 -44.45
C VAL A 5 -38.44 4.83 -45.81
N LEU A 6 -37.22 4.63 -46.33
CA LEU A 6 -36.82 5.16 -47.64
C LEU A 6 -37.37 4.26 -48.75
N ALA A 7 -38.00 4.86 -49.75
CA ALA A 7 -38.47 4.14 -50.93
C ALA A 7 -37.28 3.66 -51.78
N ALA A 8 -37.42 2.53 -52.48
CA ALA A 8 -36.32 1.92 -53.25
C ALA A 8 -35.83 2.79 -54.42
N ASP A 9 -36.63 3.76 -54.88
CA ASP A 9 -36.30 4.74 -55.91
C ASP A 9 -35.77 6.08 -55.35
N THR A 10 -35.48 6.13 -54.04
CA THR A 10 -34.92 7.34 -53.40
C THR A 10 -33.52 7.62 -53.94
N ASP A 11 -33.31 8.83 -54.45
CA ASP A 11 -31.97 9.34 -54.75
C ASP A 11 -31.22 9.62 -53.44
N VAL A 12 -30.39 8.66 -53.03
CA VAL A 12 -29.62 8.73 -51.78
C VAL A 12 -28.61 9.86 -51.79
N ALA A 13 -28.06 10.22 -52.96
CA ALA A 13 -27.07 11.29 -53.06
C ALA A 13 -27.73 12.65 -52.83
N GLU A 14 -28.86 12.92 -53.49
CA GLU A 14 -29.63 14.16 -53.26
C GLU A 14 -30.16 14.25 -51.82
N LEU A 15 -30.57 13.11 -51.24
CA LEU A 15 -31.04 13.05 -49.85
C LEU A 15 -29.91 13.39 -48.87
N LEU A 16 -28.72 12.83 -49.04
CA LEU A 16 -27.57 13.11 -48.17
C LEU A 16 -27.10 14.55 -48.32
N GLU A 17 -27.05 15.07 -49.56
CA GLU A 17 -26.73 16.49 -49.81
C GLU A 17 -27.70 17.39 -49.04
N ARG A 18 -29.01 17.19 -49.19
CA ARG A 18 -30.02 17.94 -48.43
C ARG A 18 -29.89 17.82 -46.92
N GLN A 19 -29.48 16.66 -46.39
CA GLN A 19 -29.29 16.46 -44.96
C GLN A 19 -28.10 17.22 -44.39
N VAL A 20 -27.11 17.54 -45.24
CA VAL A 20 -25.96 18.38 -44.86
C VAL A 20 -26.30 19.87 -44.97
N VAL A 21 -27.09 20.28 -45.97
CA VAL A 21 -27.37 21.73 -46.19
C VAL A 21 -28.61 22.24 -45.43
N GLN A 22 -29.50 21.37 -44.95
CA GLN A 22 -30.72 21.76 -44.23
C GLN A 22 -30.59 21.54 -42.71
N PRO A 23 -31.32 22.33 -41.89
CA PRO A 23 -31.32 22.15 -40.43
C PRO A 23 -31.71 20.71 -40.03
N VAL A 24 -30.94 20.12 -39.13
CA VAL A 24 -31.16 18.76 -38.63
C VAL A 24 -32.37 18.75 -37.71
N ARG A 25 -33.48 18.17 -38.17
CA ARG A 25 -34.71 18.00 -37.40
C ARG A 25 -34.72 16.65 -36.68
N PHE A 26 -33.74 16.44 -35.80
CA PHE A 26 -33.49 15.14 -35.16
C PHE A 26 -34.68 14.64 -34.34
N GLU A 27 -35.25 15.50 -33.48
CA GLU A 27 -36.42 15.18 -32.66
C GLU A 27 -37.61 14.72 -33.50
N GLN A 28 -37.98 15.49 -34.54
CA GLN A 28 -39.09 15.12 -35.44
C GLN A 28 -38.84 13.81 -36.19
N ALA A 29 -37.60 13.55 -36.61
CA ALA A 29 -37.24 12.31 -37.27
C ALA A 29 -37.30 11.11 -36.31
N LEU A 30 -36.88 11.29 -35.06
CA LEU A 30 -36.87 10.22 -34.08
C LEU A 30 -38.29 9.91 -33.56
N THR A 31 -39.13 10.92 -33.33
CA THR A 31 -40.55 10.73 -33.01
C THR A 31 -41.29 10.00 -34.13
N ALA A 32 -40.96 10.30 -35.40
CA ALA A 32 -41.54 9.60 -36.55
C ALA A 32 -41.06 8.14 -36.64
N LEU A 33 -39.80 7.86 -36.32
CA LEU A 33 -39.23 6.51 -36.29
C LEU A 33 -39.82 5.67 -35.14
N ALA A 34 -39.92 6.26 -33.96
CA ALA A 34 -40.44 5.60 -32.75
C ALA A 34 -41.93 5.26 -32.85
N ALA A 35 -42.70 5.99 -33.66
CA ALA A 35 -44.12 5.70 -33.87
C ALA A 35 -44.39 4.29 -34.43
N ASP A 36 -43.44 3.72 -35.17
CA ASP A 36 -43.53 2.40 -35.80
C ASP A 36 -42.45 1.41 -35.28
N ALA A 37 -41.84 1.68 -34.12
CA ALA A 37 -40.77 0.85 -33.54
C ALA A 37 -41.02 0.49 -32.08
N ASP A 38 -40.88 -0.80 -31.74
CA ASP A 38 -41.00 -1.31 -30.37
C ASP A 38 -39.67 -1.29 -29.59
N LEU A 39 -38.54 -1.07 -30.29
CA LEU A 39 -37.19 -0.96 -29.75
C LEU A 39 -36.35 -0.05 -30.64
N LEU A 40 -35.68 0.91 -30.04
CA LEU A 40 -34.64 1.70 -30.71
C LEU A 40 -33.27 1.19 -30.29
N VAL A 41 -32.43 0.88 -31.28
CA VAL A 41 -31.06 0.44 -31.06
C VAL A 41 -30.11 1.53 -31.54
N GLU A 42 -29.32 2.08 -30.63
CA GLU A 42 -28.19 2.91 -31.00
C GLU A 42 -27.04 2.00 -31.44
N VAL A 43 -26.57 2.20 -32.67
CA VAL A 43 -25.33 1.60 -33.18
C VAL A 43 -24.24 2.66 -33.14
N GLY A 44 -23.51 2.71 -32.04
CA GLY A 44 -22.51 3.72 -31.73
C GLY A 44 -22.02 3.64 -30.28
N PRO A 45 -21.28 4.64 -29.79
CA PRO A 45 -20.61 4.61 -28.47
C PRO A 45 -21.56 4.74 -27.27
N GLY A 46 -22.87 4.92 -27.46
CA GLY A 46 -23.86 4.85 -26.36
C GLY A 46 -23.95 6.05 -25.43
N ARG A 47 -23.12 7.09 -25.63
CA ARG A 47 -22.95 8.20 -24.67
C ARG A 47 -24.01 9.29 -24.77
N ILE A 48 -24.41 9.66 -25.99
CA ILE A 48 -25.23 10.87 -26.24
C ILE A 48 -26.56 10.51 -26.91
N LEU A 49 -26.55 9.72 -27.97
CA LEU A 49 -27.74 9.46 -28.79
C LEU A 49 -28.79 8.64 -28.04
N ARG A 50 -28.38 7.64 -27.24
CA ARG A 50 -29.28 6.90 -26.35
C ARG A 50 -30.03 7.81 -25.39
N GLY A 51 -29.32 8.73 -24.72
CA GLY A 51 -29.92 9.64 -23.74
C GLY A 51 -30.93 10.58 -24.39
N LEU A 52 -30.54 11.21 -25.50
CA LEU A 52 -31.43 12.07 -26.28
C LEU A 52 -32.64 11.30 -26.82
N ALA A 53 -32.44 10.07 -27.28
CA ALA A 53 -33.53 9.25 -27.79
C ALA A 53 -34.53 8.80 -26.72
N ALA A 54 -34.04 8.46 -25.53
CA ALA A 54 -34.89 8.13 -24.38
C ALA A 54 -35.68 9.35 -23.87
N GLU A 55 -35.12 10.55 -23.96
CA GLU A 55 -35.83 11.79 -23.61
C GLU A 55 -36.92 12.14 -24.63
N ILE A 56 -36.63 11.99 -25.92
CA ILE A 56 -37.55 12.33 -27.02
C ILE A 56 -38.67 11.30 -27.17
N CYS A 57 -38.41 10.02 -26.86
CA CYS A 57 -39.35 8.91 -27.02
C CYS A 57 -39.35 8.00 -25.78
N PRO A 58 -39.83 8.48 -24.61
CA PRO A 58 -39.72 7.75 -23.35
C PRO A 58 -40.52 6.45 -23.31
N ASP A 59 -41.52 6.31 -24.18
CA ASP A 59 -42.40 5.13 -24.26
C ASP A 59 -41.80 3.98 -25.09
N VAL A 60 -40.68 4.21 -25.80
CA VAL A 60 -39.99 3.18 -26.58
C VAL A 60 -38.62 2.90 -25.95
N PRO A 61 -38.32 1.65 -25.55
CA PRO A 61 -37.02 1.30 -25.00
C PRO A 61 -35.87 1.65 -25.96
N VAL A 62 -34.82 2.28 -25.44
CA VAL A 62 -33.61 2.62 -26.20
C VAL A 62 -32.40 1.92 -25.59
N ILE A 63 -31.75 1.05 -26.36
CA ILE A 63 -30.57 0.29 -25.94
C ILE A 63 -29.40 0.64 -26.87
N SER A 64 -28.21 0.83 -26.31
CA SER A 64 -27.00 1.01 -27.11
C SER A 64 -26.26 -0.30 -27.26
N MET A 65 -25.72 -0.54 -28.46
CA MET A 65 -24.80 -1.63 -28.72
C MET A 65 -23.40 -1.38 -28.14
N ASP A 66 -23.08 -0.12 -27.83
CA ASP A 66 -21.79 0.35 -27.30
C ASP A 66 -20.60 -0.20 -28.07
N THR A 67 -20.46 0.25 -29.32
CA THR A 67 -19.50 -0.32 -30.28
C THR A 67 -18.03 -0.08 -29.93
N ASP A 68 -17.76 0.81 -28.97
CA ASP A 68 -16.41 1.18 -28.55
C ASP A 68 -15.96 0.37 -27.31
N SER A 69 -16.83 -0.50 -26.78
CA SER A 69 -16.53 -1.38 -25.66
C SER A 69 -15.87 -2.68 -26.14
N ASP A 70 -14.80 -3.11 -25.44
CA ASP A 70 -14.20 -4.44 -25.62
C ASP A 70 -15.08 -5.57 -25.04
N SER A 71 -16.21 -5.23 -24.42
CA SER A 71 -17.18 -6.16 -23.85
C SER A 71 -18.35 -6.45 -24.77
N LEU A 72 -18.80 -7.71 -24.80
CA LEU A 72 -20.01 -8.11 -25.51
C LEU A 72 -21.31 -7.68 -24.80
N THR A 73 -21.23 -7.07 -23.61
CA THR A 73 -22.39 -6.70 -22.80
C THR A 73 -23.43 -5.87 -23.57
N GLY A 74 -23.01 -4.81 -24.29
CA GLY A 74 -23.94 -3.97 -25.05
C GLY A 74 -24.66 -4.75 -26.16
N THR A 75 -23.91 -5.56 -26.91
CA THR A 75 -24.47 -6.45 -27.94
C THR A 75 -25.44 -7.48 -27.35
N LEU A 76 -25.08 -8.10 -26.22
CA LEU A 76 -25.93 -9.09 -25.53
C LEU A 76 -27.20 -8.46 -24.94
N GLN A 77 -27.13 -7.22 -24.45
CA GLN A 77 -28.30 -6.46 -23.97
C GLN A 77 -29.25 -6.12 -25.12
N VAL A 78 -28.74 -5.72 -26.29
CA VAL A 78 -29.57 -5.51 -27.49
C VAL A 78 -30.26 -6.81 -27.91
N LEU A 79 -29.53 -7.93 -27.96
CA LEU A 79 -30.10 -9.24 -28.29
C LEU A 79 -31.14 -9.69 -27.26
N ALA A 80 -30.88 -9.47 -25.97
CA ALA A 80 -31.84 -9.77 -24.90
C ALA A 80 -33.09 -8.90 -24.99
N GLY A 81 -32.95 -7.60 -25.28
CA GLY A 81 -34.07 -6.68 -25.50
C GLY A 81 -34.92 -7.08 -26.69
N ALA A 82 -34.28 -7.41 -27.82
CA ALA A 82 -34.96 -7.93 -29.01
C ALA A 82 -35.68 -9.26 -28.72
N TYR A 83 -35.03 -10.19 -28.01
CA TYR A 83 -35.62 -11.46 -27.60
C TYR A 83 -36.84 -11.28 -26.67
N ALA A 84 -36.75 -10.38 -25.69
CA ALA A 84 -37.84 -10.07 -24.77
C ALA A 84 -39.07 -9.49 -25.49
N LEU A 85 -38.86 -8.79 -26.60
CA LEU A 85 -39.91 -8.28 -27.50
C LEU A 85 -40.39 -9.33 -28.53
N GLY A 86 -39.88 -10.56 -28.46
CA GLY A 86 -40.32 -11.69 -29.28
C GLY A 86 -39.54 -11.90 -30.57
N ALA A 87 -38.42 -11.20 -30.77
CA ALA A 87 -37.55 -11.46 -31.92
C ALA A 87 -36.80 -12.80 -31.76
N ALA A 88 -36.74 -13.58 -32.83
CA ALA A 88 -35.96 -14.82 -32.85
C ALA A 88 -34.47 -14.48 -32.89
N VAL A 89 -33.74 -14.82 -31.83
CA VAL A 89 -32.28 -14.63 -31.75
C VAL A 89 -31.57 -15.91 -32.18
N SER A 90 -30.79 -15.83 -33.26
CA SER A 90 -29.90 -16.93 -33.65
C SER A 90 -28.58 -16.82 -32.89
N THR A 91 -28.41 -17.64 -31.86
CA THR A 91 -27.17 -17.66 -31.06
C THR A 91 -26.02 -18.36 -31.77
N GLU A 92 -26.29 -19.15 -32.82
CA GLU A 92 -25.29 -19.89 -33.59
C GLU A 92 -24.23 -18.97 -34.21
N ALA A 93 -24.64 -17.79 -34.68
CA ALA A 93 -23.71 -16.80 -35.24
C ALA A 93 -22.75 -16.21 -34.19
N LEU A 94 -23.16 -16.13 -32.92
CA LEU A 94 -22.35 -15.59 -31.82
C LEU A 94 -21.18 -16.51 -31.44
N PHE A 95 -21.33 -17.80 -31.74
CA PHE A 95 -20.38 -18.85 -31.41
C PHE A 95 -19.80 -19.54 -32.66
N ALA A 96 -20.03 -18.98 -33.85
CA ALA A 96 -19.40 -19.45 -35.08
C ALA A 96 -17.88 -19.47 -34.91
N ASP A 97 -17.23 -20.54 -35.38
CA ASP A 97 -15.79 -20.78 -35.27
C ASP A 97 -15.23 -20.90 -33.83
N ARG A 98 -16.09 -21.10 -32.82
CA ARG A 98 -15.69 -21.33 -31.42
C ARG A 98 -16.14 -22.72 -30.93
N PHE A 99 -15.31 -23.36 -30.09
CA PHE A 99 -15.69 -24.62 -29.45
C PHE A 99 -16.76 -24.37 -28.39
N THR A 100 -17.94 -24.96 -28.56
CA THR A 100 -19.03 -24.89 -27.58
C THR A 100 -19.53 -26.27 -27.20
N ARG A 101 -19.94 -26.43 -25.93
CA ARG A 101 -20.58 -27.64 -25.43
C ARG A 101 -22.01 -27.30 -25.02
N PRO A 102 -23.05 -27.79 -25.74
CA PRO A 102 -24.43 -27.50 -25.39
C PRO A 102 -24.76 -28.11 -24.02
N LEU A 103 -25.26 -27.26 -23.13
CA LEU A 103 -25.72 -27.65 -21.81
C LEU A 103 -27.22 -27.97 -21.90
N PRO A 104 -27.67 -29.20 -21.65
CA PRO A 104 -29.09 -29.51 -21.67
C PRO A 104 -29.77 -28.80 -20.50
N LEU A 105 -30.76 -27.95 -20.77
CA LEU A 105 -31.50 -27.19 -19.74
C LEU A 105 -32.34 -28.09 -18.83
N ASP A 106 -32.56 -29.33 -19.25
CA ASP A 106 -33.24 -30.41 -18.53
C ASP A 106 -32.28 -31.27 -17.70
N LYS A 107 -30.97 -31.00 -17.73
CA LYS A 107 -29.97 -31.72 -16.93
C LYS A 107 -29.94 -31.19 -15.50
N VAL A 108 -30.39 -32.02 -14.56
CA VAL A 108 -30.23 -31.74 -13.12
C VAL A 108 -28.78 -32.03 -12.71
N PHE A 109 -28.05 -30.99 -12.33
CA PHE A 109 -26.70 -31.12 -11.80
C PHE A 109 -26.75 -31.24 -10.28
N GLN A 110 -26.21 -32.31 -9.72
CA GLN A 110 -25.97 -32.41 -8.28
C GLN A 110 -24.52 -32.05 -8.01
N PHE A 111 -24.32 -30.87 -7.42
CA PHE A 111 -23.05 -30.49 -6.81
C PHE A 111 -23.11 -30.76 -5.31
N LEU A 112 -21.95 -30.99 -4.69
CA LEU A 112 -21.76 -31.36 -3.29
C LEU A 112 -22.71 -30.57 -2.36
N ALA A 113 -23.67 -31.26 -1.74
CA ALA A 113 -24.68 -30.64 -0.88
C ALA A 113 -24.19 -30.56 0.57
N SER A 114 -24.29 -29.36 1.18
CA SER A 114 -24.03 -29.14 2.59
C SER A 114 -25.17 -29.69 3.45
N PRO A 115 -24.92 -30.45 4.53
CA PRO A 115 -25.96 -30.94 5.45
C PRO A 115 -26.76 -29.83 6.14
N THR A 116 -26.28 -28.58 6.11
CA THR A 116 -26.93 -27.41 6.72
C THR A 116 -27.99 -26.76 5.84
N GLU A 117 -28.12 -27.15 4.56
CA GLU A 117 -29.13 -26.62 3.64
C GLU A 117 -30.42 -27.47 3.61
N SER A 118 -30.50 -28.50 4.46
CA SER A 118 -31.73 -29.25 4.68
C SER A 118 -32.56 -28.59 5.78
N ALA A 119 -33.59 -27.83 5.40
CA ALA A 119 -34.58 -27.34 6.35
C ALA A 119 -35.26 -28.53 7.05
N PRO A 120 -35.42 -28.53 8.39
CA PRO A 120 -36.14 -29.61 9.06
C PRO A 120 -37.64 -29.52 8.74
N ASP A 121 -38.23 -30.63 8.32
CA ASP A 121 -39.68 -30.78 8.14
C ASP A 121 -40.38 -30.67 9.51
N GLY A 122 -40.75 -29.45 9.89
CA GLY A 122 -41.49 -29.15 11.12
C GLY A 122 -42.52 -28.05 10.87
N ASP A 123 -43.77 -28.33 11.21
CA ASP A 123 -44.93 -27.45 11.05
C ASP A 123 -44.83 -26.25 12.01
N PHE A 124 -44.52 -25.05 11.50
CA PHE A 124 -44.39 -23.80 12.26
C PHE A 124 -45.73 -23.06 12.42
N THR A 125 -46.80 -23.77 12.76
CA THR A 125 -48.11 -23.19 13.07
C THR A 125 -48.29 -22.95 14.58
N ALA A 126 -47.40 -22.17 15.22
CA ALA A 126 -47.72 -21.49 16.50
C ALA A 126 -46.58 -20.55 16.97
N ILE A 127 -46.53 -19.31 16.46
CA ILE A 127 -46.03 -18.16 17.25
C ILE A 127 -47.00 -16.97 17.01
N PRO A 128 -47.50 -16.29 18.07
CA PRO A 128 -48.60 -15.34 17.93
C PRO A 128 -48.13 -13.97 17.43
N ALA A 129 -48.88 -13.41 16.47
CA ALA A 129 -48.74 -12.03 16.03
C ALA A 129 -49.18 -11.06 17.15
N THR A 130 -48.31 -10.11 17.49
CA THR A 130 -48.74 -8.84 18.10
C THR A 130 -48.22 -7.69 17.25
N ALA A 131 -49.18 -6.92 16.73
CA ALA A 131 -49.02 -5.86 15.75
C ALA A 131 -48.62 -4.54 16.41
N ALA A 132 -47.76 -3.78 15.74
CA ALA A 132 -47.69 -2.33 15.87
C ALA A 132 -47.95 -1.71 14.50
N THR A 133 -49.14 -1.13 14.36
CA THR A 133 -49.68 -0.41 13.21
C THR A 133 -48.99 0.93 12.99
N VAL A 134 -48.47 1.17 11.79
CA VAL A 134 -48.19 2.52 11.29
C VAL A 134 -49.38 2.93 10.41
N THR A 135 -50.16 3.89 10.91
CA THR A 135 -51.30 4.51 10.23
C THR A 135 -50.83 5.52 9.19
N ALA A 136 -51.20 5.27 7.93
CA ALA A 136 -51.23 6.26 6.87
C ALA A 136 -52.44 7.20 7.06
N GLY A 137 -52.23 8.51 6.88
CA GLY A 137 -53.27 9.53 7.04
C GLY A 137 -52.93 10.87 6.39
N ALA A 138 -53.21 10.96 5.08
CA ALA A 138 -53.85 12.06 4.34
C ALA A 138 -53.27 13.51 4.30
N THR A 139 -52.92 13.90 3.06
CA THR A 139 -53.29 15.14 2.32
C THR A 139 -52.94 16.54 2.85
N ALA A 140 -52.10 17.26 2.09
CA ALA A 140 -52.14 18.72 1.91
C ALA A 140 -51.46 19.08 0.56
N THR A 141 -52.22 19.21 -0.53
CA THR A 141 -52.58 20.49 -1.18
C THR A 141 -51.41 21.45 -1.42
N ALA A 142 -50.93 21.47 -2.67
CA ALA A 142 -50.13 22.55 -3.23
C ALA A 142 -50.96 23.83 -3.42
N PRO A 143 -50.41 25.02 -3.10
CA PRO A 143 -50.94 26.27 -3.63
C PRO A 143 -50.13 26.74 -4.84
N ALA A 144 -50.88 27.13 -5.87
CA ALA A 144 -50.40 27.83 -7.05
C ALA A 144 -49.99 29.29 -6.75
N ARG A 145 -48.94 29.75 -7.42
CA ARG A 145 -48.71 31.14 -7.89
C ARG A 145 -47.84 31.00 -9.16
N GLY A 146 -48.13 31.58 -10.33
CA GLY A 146 -48.93 32.75 -10.63
C GLY A 146 -48.05 33.82 -11.30
N GLY A 147 -47.93 33.73 -12.63
CA GLY A 147 -47.94 34.85 -13.58
C GLY A 147 -46.90 36.00 -13.51
N ARG A 148 -46.03 35.99 -14.55
CA ARG A 148 -45.59 37.11 -15.42
C ARG A 148 -44.53 38.15 -14.95
N ALA A 149 -43.40 38.03 -15.66
CA ALA A 149 -42.74 39.02 -16.52
C ALA A 149 -41.81 40.09 -15.92
N ALA A 150 -40.50 39.96 -16.19
CA ALA A 150 -39.68 40.98 -16.87
C ALA A 150 -38.27 40.43 -17.23
N GLU A 151 -37.95 40.48 -18.53
CA GLU A 151 -36.66 40.82 -19.16
C GLU A 151 -35.39 39.97 -18.88
N GLN A 152 -35.09 39.08 -19.83
CA GLN A 152 -33.74 38.64 -20.18
C GLN A 152 -33.02 39.72 -21.01
N PRO A 153 -31.73 39.99 -20.73
CA PRO A 153 -30.73 40.20 -21.76
C PRO A 153 -29.90 38.92 -21.95
N ALA A 154 -29.43 38.76 -23.18
CA ALA A 154 -28.82 37.56 -23.73
C ALA A 154 -27.41 37.27 -23.23
N GLY A 155 -27.07 35.97 -23.25
CA GLY A 155 -25.76 35.47 -23.67
C GLY A 155 -24.73 35.18 -22.59
N GLN A 156 -24.55 33.90 -22.25
CA GLN A 156 -23.31 33.15 -22.52
C GLN A 156 -23.49 31.69 -22.07
N ALA A 157 -23.23 30.76 -22.98
CA ALA A 157 -23.28 29.33 -22.76
C ALA A 157 -22.04 28.88 -21.99
N ALA A 158 -22.23 28.08 -20.94
CA ALA A 158 -21.18 27.31 -20.28
C ALA A 158 -20.74 26.17 -21.21
N GLY A 159 -19.43 26.07 -21.44
CA GLY A 159 -18.79 25.17 -22.39
C GLY A 159 -18.62 23.75 -21.85
N ALA A 160 -18.73 22.80 -22.77
CA ALA A 160 -18.38 21.39 -22.59
C ALA A 160 -16.85 21.19 -22.60
N ALA A 161 -16.37 20.26 -21.80
CA ALA A 161 -14.96 19.85 -21.76
C ALA A 161 -14.47 19.35 -23.13
N SER A 162 -13.39 19.93 -23.64
CA SER A 162 -12.75 19.53 -24.91
C SER A 162 -11.54 18.64 -24.66
N ALA A 163 -11.47 17.50 -25.34
CA ALA A 163 -10.19 16.83 -25.60
C ALA A 163 -9.26 17.78 -26.37
N GLY A 164 -7.97 17.79 -26.01
CA GLY A 164 -6.96 18.75 -26.48
C GLY A 164 -6.97 19.00 -27.98
N GLN A 165 -6.81 20.27 -28.37
CA GLN A 165 -6.68 20.64 -29.77
C GLN A 165 -5.30 20.23 -30.31
N PRO A 166 -5.17 19.78 -31.58
CA PRO A 166 -3.87 19.47 -32.15
C PRO A 166 -2.98 20.73 -32.21
N GLY A 167 -1.92 20.78 -31.38
CA GLY A 167 -0.91 21.86 -31.38
C GLY A 167 -0.91 22.79 -30.16
N GLU A 168 -1.62 22.44 -29.08
CA GLU A 168 -1.60 23.17 -27.81
C GLU A 168 -0.23 23.01 -27.10
N SER A 169 0.35 24.11 -26.60
CA SER A 169 1.63 24.07 -25.89
C SER A 169 1.45 23.66 -24.42
N THR A 170 2.50 23.14 -23.76
CA THR A 170 2.49 22.79 -22.33
C THR A 170 1.97 23.93 -21.44
N LEU A 171 2.33 25.18 -21.78
CA LEU A 171 1.86 26.37 -21.07
C LEU A 171 0.36 26.62 -21.28
N ASP A 172 -0.17 26.37 -22.47
CA ASP A 172 -1.60 26.55 -22.77
C ASP A 172 -2.46 25.55 -21.96
N ILE A 173 -1.99 24.30 -21.84
CA ILE A 173 -2.63 23.28 -21.00
C ILE A 173 -2.63 23.71 -19.53
N LEU A 174 -1.49 24.20 -19.02
CA LEU A 174 -1.39 24.68 -17.64
C LEU A 174 -2.28 25.89 -17.35
N LEU A 175 -2.35 26.87 -18.27
CA LEU A 175 -3.20 28.04 -18.15
C LEU A 175 -4.69 27.65 -18.11
N ARG A 176 -5.08 26.71 -18.99
CA ARG A 176 -6.45 26.19 -19.05
C ARG A 176 -6.82 25.46 -17.76
N LEU A 177 -6.00 24.50 -17.33
CA LEU A 177 -6.25 23.74 -16.11
C LEU A 177 -6.22 24.62 -14.86
N ALA A 178 -5.31 25.60 -14.78
CA ALA A 178 -5.27 26.54 -13.66
C ALA A 178 -6.50 27.47 -13.64
N ALA A 179 -6.97 27.94 -14.81
CA ALA A 179 -8.19 28.75 -14.91
C ALA A 179 -9.44 27.96 -14.52
N GLU A 180 -9.55 26.71 -14.98
CA GLU A 180 -10.63 25.79 -14.61
C GLU A 180 -10.64 25.55 -13.09
N ARG A 181 -9.48 25.27 -12.47
CA ARG A 181 -9.37 25.00 -11.03
C ARG A 181 -9.54 26.24 -10.15
N ALA A 182 -9.17 27.42 -10.64
CA ALA A 182 -9.37 28.68 -9.93
C ALA A 182 -10.77 29.28 -10.14
N GLU A 183 -11.62 28.66 -10.97
CA GLU A 183 -12.91 29.21 -11.43
C GLU A 183 -12.79 30.62 -12.04
N LEU A 184 -11.66 30.89 -12.71
CA LEU A 184 -11.37 32.17 -13.34
C LEU A 184 -11.54 32.08 -14.87
N PRO A 185 -11.95 33.16 -15.55
CA PRO A 185 -11.90 33.20 -17.01
C PRO A 185 -10.44 33.10 -17.46
N LEU A 186 -10.17 32.33 -18.52
CA LEU A 186 -8.80 32.03 -19.00
C LEU A 186 -7.95 33.29 -19.23
N GLU A 187 -8.58 34.39 -19.63
CA GLU A 187 -7.96 35.71 -19.83
C GLU A 187 -7.46 36.40 -18.56
N ALA A 188 -7.87 35.95 -17.37
CA ALA A 188 -7.41 36.42 -16.07
C ALA A 188 -6.17 35.66 -15.55
N VAL A 189 -5.86 34.49 -16.14
CA VAL A 189 -4.70 33.66 -15.75
C VAL A 189 -3.56 33.93 -16.74
N ARG A 190 -2.39 34.30 -16.22
CA ARG A 190 -1.22 34.68 -17.05
C ARG A 190 -0.09 33.69 -16.86
N ALA A 191 0.83 33.66 -17.82
CA ALA A 191 2.00 32.78 -17.76
C ALA A 191 2.89 33.07 -16.53
N ASP A 192 2.94 34.31 -16.08
CA ASP A 192 3.66 34.77 -14.89
C ASP A 192 2.86 34.62 -13.59
N SER A 193 1.61 34.13 -13.64
CA SER A 193 0.79 33.94 -12.45
C SER A 193 1.40 32.90 -11.51
N ASN A 194 1.55 33.28 -10.25
CA ASN A 194 1.92 32.34 -9.19
C ASN A 194 0.68 31.52 -8.79
N ALA A 195 0.81 30.20 -8.83
CA ALA A 195 -0.32 29.31 -8.62
C ALA A 195 -0.91 29.42 -7.19
N ILE A 196 -0.07 29.59 -6.17
CA ILE A 196 -0.53 29.72 -4.78
C ILE A 196 -0.84 31.17 -4.42
N ASP A 197 0.10 32.08 -4.69
CA ASP A 197 0.04 33.45 -4.16
C ASP A 197 -0.97 34.32 -4.91
N GLU A 198 -1.18 34.10 -6.21
CA GLU A 198 -2.06 34.93 -7.05
C GLU A 198 -3.35 34.23 -7.47
N LEU A 199 -3.29 32.92 -7.76
CA LEU A 199 -4.46 32.14 -8.15
C LEU A 199 -5.15 31.45 -6.96
N HIS A 200 -4.60 31.60 -5.75
CA HIS A 200 -5.10 31.00 -4.51
C HIS A 200 -5.29 29.48 -4.57
N LEU A 201 -4.53 28.79 -5.44
CA LEU A 201 -4.56 27.34 -5.53
C LEU A 201 -3.78 26.72 -4.35
N SER A 202 -4.18 25.55 -3.91
CA SER A 202 -3.41 24.81 -2.89
C SER A 202 -2.19 24.13 -3.53
N SER A 203 -1.16 23.81 -2.74
CA SER A 203 -0.01 23.03 -3.23
C SER A 203 -0.41 21.65 -3.76
N ILE A 204 -1.53 21.10 -3.27
CA ILE A 204 -2.13 19.84 -3.77
C ILE A 204 -2.70 20.08 -5.17
N THR A 205 -3.47 21.16 -5.35
CA THR A 205 -4.06 21.54 -6.63
C THR A 205 -3.00 21.80 -7.70
N VAL A 206 -1.87 22.42 -7.32
CA VAL A 206 -0.72 22.59 -8.22
C VAL A 206 -0.13 21.23 -8.64
N GLY A 207 0.05 20.31 -7.69
CA GLY A 207 0.51 18.95 -7.99
C GLY A 207 -0.44 18.18 -8.93
N GLN A 208 -1.75 18.36 -8.78
CA GLN A 208 -2.77 17.75 -9.64
C GLN A 208 -2.75 18.34 -11.06
N ILE A 209 -2.65 19.67 -11.19
CA ILE A 209 -2.53 20.35 -12.47
C ILE A 209 -1.29 19.83 -13.23
N LEU A 210 -0.17 19.65 -12.54
CA LEU A 210 1.05 19.07 -13.12
C LEU A 210 0.86 17.60 -13.56
N ALA A 211 0.23 16.78 -12.72
CA ALA A 211 -0.05 15.38 -13.06
C ALA A 211 -1.01 15.26 -14.26
N GLN A 212 -2.04 16.10 -14.32
CA GLN A 212 -2.98 16.13 -15.43
C GLN A 212 -2.32 16.65 -16.72
N THR A 213 -1.51 17.70 -16.64
CA THR A 213 -0.73 18.20 -17.78
C THR A 213 0.23 17.13 -18.32
N SER A 214 0.93 16.42 -17.43
CA SER A 214 1.85 15.34 -17.82
C SER A 214 1.14 14.18 -18.52
N ARG A 215 -0.08 13.83 -18.07
CA ARG A 215 -0.94 12.85 -18.74
C ARG A 215 -1.37 13.30 -20.13
N GLU A 216 -1.78 14.56 -20.29
CA GLU A 216 -2.15 15.11 -21.61
C GLU A 216 -0.94 15.18 -22.57
N LEU A 217 0.28 15.35 -22.04
CA LEU A 217 1.53 15.36 -22.80
C LEU A 217 2.14 13.97 -23.04
N GLY A 218 1.67 12.93 -22.34
CA GLY A 218 2.22 11.58 -22.43
C GLY A 218 3.62 11.41 -21.82
N VAL A 219 4.00 12.24 -20.85
CA VAL A 219 5.31 12.22 -20.17
C VAL A 219 5.17 11.86 -18.69
N THR A 220 6.24 11.34 -18.06
CA THR A 220 6.21 11.06 -16.62
C THR A 220 6.02 12.35 -15.82
N ALA A 221 4.99 12.39 -14.96
CA ALA A 221 4.76 13.53 -14.08
C ALA A 221 5.94 13.73 -13.09
N PRO A 222 6.50 14.96 -12.99
CA PRO A 222 7.50 15.26 -11.98
C PRO A 222 6.89 15.22 -10.58
N LEU A 223 7.69 14.81 -9.59
CA LEU A 223 7.31 14.89 -8.19
C LEU A 223 7.16 16.36 -7.79
N ALA A 224 5.94 16.77 -7.43
CA ALA A 224 5.70 18.12 -6.92
C ALA A 224 6.53 18.37 -5.64
N THR A 225 7.37 19.41 -5.68
CA THR A 225 8.15 19.88 -4.53
C THR A 225 7.60 21.21 -4.02
N SER A 226 7.92 21.59 -2.78
CA SER A 226 7.52 22.89 -2.23
C SER A 226 8.04 24.08 -3.07
N ALA A 227 9.18 23.90 -3.75
CA ALA A 227 9.73 24.90 -4.68
C ALA A 227 8.86 25.09 -5.93
N MET A 228 8.28 24.00 -6.46
CA MET A 228 7.37 24.04 -7.61
C MET A 228 6.01 24.65 -7.26
N ALA A 229 5.59 24.52 -6.00
CA ALA A 229 4.34 25.07 -5.51
C ALA A 229 4.35 26.62 -5.52
N THR A 230 5.51 27.23 -5.39
CA THR A 230 5.73 28.69 -5.46
C THR A 230 6.21 29.17 -6.83
N SER A 231 6.20 28.33 -7.86
CA SER A 231 6.61 28.68 -9.22
C SER A 231 5.48 29.32 -10.02
N THR A 232 5.85 30.07 -11.06
CA THR A 232 4.90 30.57 -12.06
C THR A 232 4.47 29.46 -13.03
N LEU A 233 3.31 29.60 -13.67
CA LEU A 233 2.85 28.63 -14.67
C LEU A 233 3.83 28.46 -15.85
N ALA A 234 4.55 29.52 -16.23
CA ALA A 234 5.62 29.47 -17.24
C ALA A 234 6.82 28.62 -16.83
N GLU A 235 7.25 28.72 -15.57
CA GLU A 235 8.35 27.91 -15.03
C GLU A 235 7.96 26.44 -14.95
N LEU A 236 6.73 26.16 -14.52
CA LEU A 236 6.18 24.80 -14.51
C LEU A 236 6.10 24.20 -15.92
N ALA A 237 5.73 25.00 -16.92
CA ALA A 237 5.71 24.58 -18.32
C ALA A 237 7.12 24.24 -18.84
N ALA A 238 8.10 25.11 -18.58
CA ALA A 238 9.48 24.90 -18.99
C ALA A 238 10.10 23.63 -18.37
N MET A 239 9.77 23.33 -17.11
CA MET A 239 10.21 22.10 -16.45
C MET A 239 9.64 20.85 -17.13
N LEU A 240 8.35 20.85 -17.46
CA LEU A 240 7.70 19.73 -18.15
C LEU A 240 8.25 19.54 -19.58
N ASP A 241 8.54 20.63 -20.28
CA ASP A 241 9.17 20.58 -21.61
C ASP A 241 10.60 20.02 -21.55
N GLU A 242 11.39 20.34 -20.52
CA GLU A 242 12.72 19.75 -20.30
C GLU A 242 12.65 18.25 -19.98
N LEU A 243 11.66 17.82 -19.19
CA LEU A 243 11.39 16.41 -18.89
C LEU A 243 11.00 15.64 -20.15
N ALA A 244 10.09 16.20 -20.96
CA ALA A 244 9.68 15.63 -22.24
C ALA A 244 10.87 15.48 -23.22
N ALA A 245 11.83 16.41 -23.18
CA ALA A 245 13.01 16.39 -24.04
C ALA A 245 14.10 15.40 -23.58
N THR A 246 14.05 14.88 -22.34
CA THR A 246 15.08 14.04 -21.74
C THR A 246 14.67 12.58 -21.54
N GLU A 247 13.40 12.21 -21.65
CA GLU A 247 12.94 10.82 -21.61
C GLU A 247 13.49 10.00 -22.79
N THR A 248 14.29 8.97 -22.52
CA THR A 248 14.72 7.99 -23.54
C THR A 248 13.73 6.83 -23.66
N ALA A 249 13.64 6.18 -24.83
CA ALA A 249 12.83 4.98 -25.04
C ALA A 249 13.20 3.79 -24.11
N ALA A 250 14.34 3.85 -23.42
CA ALA A 250 14.76 2.93 -22.37
C ALA A 250 14.12 3.23 -21.00
N ASP A 251 13.77 4.49 -20.70
CA ASP A 251 13.08 4.89 -19.47
C ASP A 251 11.57 4.58 -19.53
N ALA A 252 11.00 4.56 -20.73
CA ALA A 252 9.65 4.08 -21.01
C ALA A 252 9.51 2.55 -20.90
N ALA A 253 10.64 1.83 -20.97
CA ALA A 253 10.72 0.37 -20.93
C ALA A 253 11.35 -0.13 -19.60
N GLY A 254 10.96 0.46 -18.47
CA GLY A 254 11.25 -0.10 -17.15
C GLY A 254 10.78 -1.56 -17.06
N SER A 255 11.40 -2.38 -16.21
CA SER A 255 11.04 -3.80 -16.08
C SER A 255 9.53 -3.98 -15.98
N ASP A 256 8.94 -4.85 -16.79
CA ASP A 256 7.50 -5.18 -16.77
C ASP A 256 7.00 -5.63 -15.38
N THR A 257 7.90 -5.92 -14.44
CA THR A 257 7.56 -6.32 -13.07
C THR A 257 7.23 -5.12 -12.18
N ALA A 258 6.03 -5.12 -11.59
CA ALA A 258 5.57 -4.11 -10.65
C ALA A 258 6.54 -3.93 -9.46
N PRO A 259 6.94 -2.70 -9.10
CA PRO A 259 7.86 -2.46 -7.99
C PRO A 259 7.21 -2.82 -6.65
N GLY A 260 7.95 -3.54 -5.81
CA GLY A 260 7.56 -3.87 -4.44
C GLY A 260 7.81 -2.74 -3.44
N VAL A 261 7.81 -3.07 -2.15
CA VAL A 261 8.20 -2.13 -1.08
C VAL A 261 9.69 -1.77 -1.20
N GLY A 262 10.54 -2.75 -1.50
CA GLY A 262 11.98 -2.59 -1.67
C GLY A 262 12.62 -3.92 -2.10
N PRO A 263 13.94 -3.93 -2.39
CA PRO A 263 14.63 -5.17 -2.72
C PRO A 263 14.65 -6.11 -1.50
N TRP A 264 14.59 -7.40 -1.76
CA TRP A 264 14.73 -8.43 -0.74
C TRP A 264 15.55 -9.60 -1.26
N VAL A 265 16.22 -10.29 -0.34
CA VAL A 265 16.89 -11.56 -0.58
C VAL A 265 16.48 -12.50 0.56
N ARG A 266 16.07 -13.71 0.22
CA ARG A 266 15.64 -14.75 1.18
C ARG A 266 16.28 -16.08 0.84
N ALA A 267 16.47 -16.90 1.86
CA ALA A 267 16.83 -18.30 1.71
C ALA A 267 15.56 -19.15 1.59
N PHE A 268 15.58 -20.15 0.73
CA PHE A 268 14.49 -21.08 0.48
C PHE A 268 14.97 -22.51 0.70
N ALA A 269 14.19 -23.29 1.44
CA ALA A 269 14.37 -24.74 1.53
C ALA A 269 13.77 -25.43 0.30
N VAL A 270 14.38 -26.53 -0.12
CA VAL A 270 13.86 -27.40 -1.18
C VAL A 270 13.04 -28.52 -0.54
N ASP A 271 11.72 -28.35 -0.46
CA ASP A 271 10.82 -29.33 0.14
C ASP A 271 10.31 -30.34 -0.88
N ARG A 272 10.27 -31.62 -0.49
CA ARG A 272 9.59 -32.66 -1.26
C ARG A 272 8.12 -32.75 -0.86
N THR A 273 7.24 -32.17 -1.68
CA THR A 273 5.81 -32.14 -1.41
C THR A 273 5.10 -33.31 -2.10
N PRO A 274 4.27 -34.11 -1.39
CA PRO A 274 3.46 -35.15 -2.01
C PRO A 274 2.56 -34.59 -3.11
N ALA A 275 2.56 -35.21 -4.28
CA ALA A 275 1.74 -34.77 -5.41
C ALA A 275 1.31 -35.96 -6.27
N ALA A 276 0.03 -35.99 -6.65
CA ALA A 276 -0.47 -36.96 -7.62
C ALA A 276 0.02 -36.63 -9.04
N ALA A 277 0.11 -37.64 -9.91
CA ALA A 277 0.31 -37.40 -11.33
C ALA A 277 -0.93 -36.71 -11.92
N GLY A 278 -0.71 -35.77 -12.83
CA GLY A 278 -1.80 -35.11 -13.56
C GLY A 278 -2.55 -36.07 -14.49
N PRO A 279 -3.62 -35.60 -15.14
CA PRO A 279 -4.32 -36.39 -16.15
C PRO A 279 -3.39 -36.68 -17.34
N ALA A 280 -3.49 -37.90 -17.87
CA ALA A 280 -2.75 -38.28 -19.08
C ALA A 280 -3.22 -37.47 -20.29
N LEU A 281 -2.27 -37.07 -21.14
CA LEU A 281 -2.54 -36.37 -22.39
C LEU A 281 -2.78 -37.38 -23.52
N ASP A 282 -3.76 -37.11 -24.37
CA ASP A 282 -4.02 -37.91 -25.56
C ASP A 282 -2.93 -37.64 -26.61
N THR A 283 -2.09 -38.64 -26.87
CA THR A 283 -1.06 -38.58 -27.92
C THR A 283 -1.09 -39.84 -28.78
N ALA A 284 -0.56 -39.81 -30.01
CA ALA A 284 -0.47 -41.01 -30.84
C ALA A 284 0.63 -41.96 -30.33
N ALA A 285 0.64 -43.23 -30.75
CA ALA A 285 1.81 -44.10 -30.55
C ALA A 285 3.01 -43.56 -31.37
N GLY A 286 4.23 -43.71 -30.84
CA GLY A 286 5.44 -43.19 -31.46
C GLY A 286 6.68 -44.05 -31.22
N SER A 287 7.82 -43.59 -31.75
CA SER A 287 9.11 -44.28 -31.67
C SER A 287 9.99 -43.72 -30.56
N TRP A 288 10.66 -44.59 -29.81
CA TRP A 288 11.54 -44.20 -28.70
C TRP A 288 13.00 -44.61 -28.95
N THR A 289 13.93 -43.70 -28.65
CA THR A 289 15.38 -43.98 -28.67
C THR A 289 15.89 -44.11 -27.25
N LEU A 290 16.48 -45.27 -26.91
CA LEU A 290 17.02 -45.55 -25.57
C LEU A 290 18.52 -45.23 -25.48
N PHE A 291 18.90 -44.45 -24.48
CA PHE A 291 20.27 -44.24 -24.02
C PHE A 291 20.37 -44.73 -22.57
N SER A 292 21.19 -45.72 -22.30
CA SER A 292 21.34 -46.31 -20.97
C SER A 292 22.78 -46.75 -20.73
N SER A 293 23.22 -46.77 -19.48
CA SER A 293 24.39 -47.56 -19.09
C SER A 293 24.13 -49.06 -19.28
N GLU A 294 25.19 -49.84 -19.50
CA GLU A 294 25.06 -51.30 -19.48
C GLU A 294 24.60 -51.73 -18.06
N ARG A 295 23.43 -52.38 -17.97
CA ARG A 295 22.81 -52.95 -16.74
C ARG A 295 21.80 -52.08 -15.97
N HIS A 296 21.27 -50.98 -16.52
CA HIS A 296 20.15 -50.28 -15.83
C HIS A 296 18.89 -51.18 -15.73
N PRO A 297 18.35 -51.45 -14.53
CA PRO A 297 17.34 -52.49 -14.32
C PRO A 297 15.96 -52.20 -14.94
N LEU A 298 15.67 -50.94 -15.27
CA LEU A 298 14.39 -50.53 -15.85
C LEU A 298 14.45 -50.20 -17.35
N ALA A 299 15.64 -50.04 -17.93
CA ALA A 299 15.80 -49.36 -19.23
C ALA A 299 15.03 -50.04 -20.37
N GLU A 300 15.25 -51.34 -20.57
CA GLU A 300 14.58 -52.14 -21.61
C GLU A 300 13.07 -52.23 -21.39
N ALA A 301 12.65 -52.49 -20.15
CA ALA A 301 11.24 -52.64 -19.80
C ALA A 301 10.46 -51.33 -19.97
N LEU A 302 11.07 -50.20 -19.60
CA LEU A 302 10.48 -48.87 -19.76
C LEU A 302 10.43 -48.46 -21.23
N ALA A 303 11.50 -48.67 -22.01
CA ALA A 303 11.51 -48.36 -23.44
C ALA A 303 10.41 -49.14 -24.20
N ALA A 304 10.20 -50.41 -23.84
CA ALA A 304 9.13 -51.23 -24.40
C ALA A 304 7.73 -50.71 -24.04
N GLU A 305 7.50 -50.33 -22.77
CA GLU A 305 6.22 -49.75 -22.32
C GLU A 305 5.92 -48.41 -23.01
N LEU A 306 6.92 -47.53 -23.11
CA LEU A 306 6.76 -46.23 -23.75
C LEU A 306 6.42 -46.36 -25.24
N SER A 307 7.03 -47.34 -25.94
CA SER A 307 6.75 -47.63 -27.35
C SER A 307 5.41 -48.32 -27.58
N ALA A 308 4.92 -49.08 -26.60
CA ALA A 308 3.66 -49.81 -26.71
C ALA A 308 2.43 -48.92 -26.46
N ARG A 309 2.61 -47.74 -25.84
CA ARG A 309 1.53 -46.85 -25.42
C ARG A 309 1.39 -45.62 -26.33
N PRO A 310 0.20 -45.03 -26.37
CA PRO A 310 -0.06 -43.79 -27.10
C PRO A 310 0.54 -42.57 -26.37
N LEU A 311 1.87 -42.53 -26.26
CA LEU A 311 2.66 -41.53 -25.51
C LEU A 311 3.52 -40.63 -26.42
N GLY A 312 3.38 -40.72 -27.73
CA GLY A 312 4.22 -40.00 -28.70
C GLY A 312 5.60 -40.63 -28.88
N SER A 313 6.46 -39.92 -29.61
CA SER A 313 7.87 -40.27 -29.83
C SER A 313 8.77 -39.53 -28.84
N GLY A 314 9.96 -40.06 -28.58
CA GLY A 314 10.90 -39.40 -27.69
C GLY A 314 12.24 -40.09 -27.49
N VAL A 315 13.03 -39.52 -26.59
CA VAL A 315 14.32 -40.06 -26.14
C VAL A 315 14.21 -40.41 -24.66
N LEU A 316 14.64 -41.62 -24.31
CA LEU A 316 14.73 -42.11 -22.93
C LEU A 316 16.21 -42.21 -22.53
N LEU A 317 16.60 -41.46 -21.50
CA LEU A 317 17.90 -41.54 -20.84
C LEU A 317 17.73 -42.26 -19.50
N CYS A 318 18.42 -43.38 -19.29
CA CYS A 318 18.51 -44.08 -18.01
C CYS A 318 19.93 -44.04 -17.47
N LEU A 319 20.11 -43.46 -16.29
CA LEU A 319 21.40 -43.30 -15.62
C LEU A 319 21.48 -44.22 -14.37
N PRO A 320 22.65 -44.83 -14.09
CA PRO A 320 22.80 -45.73 -12.94
C PRO A 320 22.90 -44.97 -11.60
N GLU A 321 22.81 -45.70 -10.49
CA GLU A 321 22.87 -45.14 -9.13
C GLU A 321 24.22 -44.46 -8.82
N ASP A 322 25.30 -44.97 -9.38
CA ASP A 322 26.68 -44.49 -9.25
C ASP A 322 27.10 -43.54 -10.39
N THR A 323 26.16 -42.75 -10.91
CA THR A 323 26.45 -41.77 -11.96
C THR A 323 27.56 -40.80 -11.58
N ASP A 324 28.52 -40.61 -12.49
CA ASP A 324 29.71 -39.76 -12.34
C ASP A 324 30.13 -39.09 -13.66
N GLU A 325 31.31 -38.47 -13.69
CA GLU A 325 31.86 -37.75 -14.85
C GLU A 325 32.13 -38.65 -16.08
N GLU A 326 32.16 -39.98 -15.93
CA GLU A 326 32.32 -40.91 -17.05
C GLU A 326 31.03 -41.05 -17.87
N HIS A 327 29.88 -40.71 -17.28
CA HIS A 327 28.57 -40.82 -17.90
C HIS A 327 28.17 -39.59 -18.74
N THR A 328 28.95 -38.50 -18.68
CA THR A 328 28.72 -37.28 -19.49
C THR A 328 28.54 -37.53 -20.99
N PRO A 329 29.30 -38.40 -21.67
CA PRO A 329 29.11 -38.69 -23.10
C PRO A 329 27.74 -39.29 -23.40
N LEU A 330 27.22 -40.15 -22.50
CA LEU A 330 25.89 -40.75 -22.63
C LEU A 330 24.79 -39.68 -22.53
N MET A 331 24.93 -38.77 -21.56
CA MET A 331 23.99 -37.65 -21.38
C MET A 331 23.95 -36.74 -22.61
N LEU A 332 25.13 -36.37 -23.13
CA LEU A 332 25.26 -35.54 -24.33
C LEU A 332 24.68 -36.23 -25.59
N ALA A 333 24.88 -37.54 -25.73
CA ALA A 333 24.33 -38.30 -26.85
C ALA A 333 22.79 -38.30 -26.83
N ALA A 334 22.17 -38.47 -25.65
CA ALA A 334 20.72 -38.40 -25.48
C ALA A 334 20.17 -37.00 -25.81
N VAL A 335 20.82 -35.94 -25.32
CA VAL A 335 20.43 -34.55 -25.61
C VAL A 335 20.54 -34.25 -27.11
N ARG A 336 21.63 -34.65 -27.77
CA ARG A 336 21.79 -34.47 -29.23
C ARG A 336 20.70 -35.21 -30.02
N ALA A 337 20.31 -36.40 -29.56
CA ALA A 337 19.28 -37.20 -30.22
C ALA A 337 17.88 -36.56 -30.15
N VAL A 338 17.52 -35.91 -29.03
CA VAL A 338 16.23 -35.24 -28.90
C VAL A 338 16.23 -33.87 -29.59
N LEU A 339 17.34 -33.13 -29.57
CA LEU A 339 17.48 -31.89 -30.34
C LEU A 339 17.38 -32.11 -31.86
N ALA A 340 17.73 -33.30 -32.35
CA ALA A 340 17.53 -33.69 -33.74
C ALA A 340 16.05 -34.05 -34.08
N GLN A 341 15.18 -34.12 -33.08
CA GLN A 341 13.77 -34.51 -33.18
C GLN A 341 12.87 -33.50 -32.42
N PRO A 342 12.78 -32.23 -32.86
CA PRO A 342 11.98 -31.23 -32.16
C PRO A 342 10.49 -31.60 -32.12
N GLY A 343 9.79 -31.19 -31.05
CA GLY A 343 8.39 -31.56 -30.81
C GLY A 343 8.18 -33.00 -30.32
N THR A 344 9.23 -33.66 -29.84
CA THR A 344 9.17 -34.98 -29.20
C THR A 344 9.39 -34.87 -27.68
N ARG A 345 9.42 -36.01 -26.99
CA ARG A 345 9.60 -36.07 -25.54
C ARG A 345 11.05 -36.36 -25.14
N PHE A 346 11.48 -35.82 -24.01
CA PHE A 346 12.71 -36.22 -23.34
C PHE A 346 12.37 -36.79 -21.95
N VAL A 347 12.78 -38.02 -21.67
CA VAL A 347 12.57 -38.66 -20.38
C VAL A 347 13.92 -39.02 -19.81
N ALA A 348 14.29 -38.48 -18.65
CA ALA A 348 15.49 -38.88 -17.93
C ALA A 348 15.12 -39.54 -16.60
N VAL A 349 15.58 -40.77 -16.42
CA VAL A 349 15.38 -41.58 -15.22
C VAL A 349 16.75 -41.81 -14.59
N GLY A 350 16.90 -41.46 -13.32
CA GLY A 350 18.14 -41.68 -12.59
C GLY A 350 17.92 -41.62 -11.08
N HIS A 351 18.99 -41.28 -10.36
CA HIS A 351 19.00 -41.14 -8.92
C HIS A 351 19.41 -39.71 -8.53
N ARG A 352 19.79 -39.46 -7.27
CA ARG A 352 20.11 -38.11 -6.77
C ARG A 352 21.15 -37.39 -7.63
N ARG A 353 22.23 -38.08 -7.98
CA ARG A 353 23.22 -37.61 -8.95
C ARG A 353 22.79 -38.07 -10.34
N GLY A 354 22.36 -37.12 -11.18
CA GLY A 354 21.75 -37.44 -12.48
C GLY A 354 21.88 -36.32 -13.51
N ALA A 355 20.97 -36.30 -14.48
CA ALA A 355 20.97 -35.29 -15.56
C ALA A 355 19.90 -34.20 -15.33
N ALA A 356 19.52 -33.92 -14.08
CA ALA A 356 18.46 -32.96 -13.77
C ALA A 356 18.78 -31.55 -14.29
N GLY A 357 19.95 -31.01 -13.95
CA GLY A 357 20.40 -29.69 -14.43
C GLY A 357 20.47 -29.59 -15.97
N LEU A 358 20.97 -30.65 -16.62
CA LEU A 358 21.04 -30.73 -18.09
C LEU A 358 19.66 -30.74 -18.74
N ALA A 359 18.72 -31.54 -18.22
CA ALA A 359 17.38 -31.67 -18.76
C ALA A 359 16.53 -30.41 -18.54
N LYS A 360 16.71 -29.73 -17.40
CA LYS A 360 16.12 -28.41 -17.15
C LYS A 360 16.59 -27.39 -18.18
N THR A 361 17.88 -27.36 -18.45
CA THR A 361 18.44 -26.51 -19.51
C THR A 361 17.92 -26.87 -20.89
N LEU A 362 17.76 -28.17 -21.20
CA LEU A 362 17.15 -28.64 -22.44
C LEU A 362 15.74 -28.09 -22.61
N HIS A 363 14.91 -28.14 -21.57
CA HIS A 363 13.57 -27.57 -21.61
C HIS A 363 13.60 -26.05 -21.89
N LEU A 364 14.54 -25.32 -21.28
CA LEU A 364 14.66 -23.87 -21.48
C LEU A 364 15.16 -23.49 -22.89
N GLU A 365 16.04 -24.30 -23.49
CA GLU A 365 16.55 -24.10 -24.86
C GLU A 365 15.60 -24.65 -25.94
N SER A 366 14.76 -25.61 -25.60
CA SER A 366 13.78 -26.23 -26.51
C SER A 366 12.45 -26.47 -25.80
N PRO A 367 11.64 -25.43 -25.55
CA PRO A 367 10.38 -25.53 -24.81
C PRO A 367 9.35 -26.49 -25.44
N ASP A 368 9.45 -26.73 -26.74
CA ASP A 368 8.61 -27.68 -27.48
C ASP A 368 8.91 -29.16 -27.14
N VAL A 369 10.01 -29.43 -26.42
CA VAL A 369 10.38 -30.76 -25.96
C VAL A 369 9.79 -31.01 -24.56
N ALA A 370 8.72 -31.82 -24.52
CA ALA A 370 8.12 -32.21 -23.26
C ALA A 370 9.10 -33.06 -22.43
N THR A 371 9.52 -32.53 -21.28
CA THR A 371 10.63 -33.06 -20.49
C THR A 371 10.15 -33.65 -19.16
N THR A 372 10.36 -34.94 -18.96
CA THR A 372 10.04 -35.66 -17.71
C THR A 372 11.32 -36.11 -17.02
N LEU A 373 11.56 -35.60 -15.81
CA LEU A 373 12.64 -36.01 -14.93
C LEU A 373 12.11 -36.91 -13.82
N VAL A 374 12.72 -38.08 -13.65
CA VAL A 374 12.39 -39.01 -12.58
C VAL A 374 13.63 -39.37 -11.78
N THR A 375 13.57 -39.06 -10.48
CA THR A 375 14.56 -39.49 -9.49
C THR A 375 14.01 -40.65 -8.67
N LEU A 376 14.67 -41.79 -8.77
CA LEU A 376 14.34 -43.02 -8.05
C LEU A 376 15.11 -43.11 -6.73
N PRO A 377 14.55 -43.78 -5.70
CA PRO A 377 15.31 -44.13 -4.51
C PRO A 377 16.41 -45.15 -4.88
N PRO A 378 17.41 -45.40 -4.02
CA PRO A 378 18.34 -46.51 -4.19
C PRO A 378 17.59 -47.82 -4.48
N THR A 379 17.85 -48.43 -5.64
CA THR A 379 17.02 -49.54 -6.15
C THR A 379 17.61 -50.92 -5.91
N GLY A 380 18.95 -51.05 -5.88
CA GLY A 380 19.61 -52.37 -5.85
C GLY A 380 19.08 -53.33 -6.93
N ASP A 381 19.09 -54.63 -6.62
CA ASP A 381 18.51 -55.65 -7.51
C ASP A 381 16.97 -55.65 -7.42
N LEU A 382 16.32 -55.25 -8.52
CA LEU A 382 14.86 -55.18 -8.60
C LEU A 382 14.25 -56.52 -9.04
N SER A 383 13.22 -56.99 -8.32
CA SER A 383 12.38 -58.10 -8.78
C SER A 383 11.53 -57.69 -9.99
N ALA A 384 11.05 -58.68 -10.76
CA ALA A 384 10.18 -58.43 -11.91
C ALA A 384 8.88 -57.68 -11.54
N GLU A 385 8.38 -57.84 -10.32
CA GLU A 385 7.21 -57.10 -9.84
C GLU A 385 7.53 -55.63 -9.56
N GLN A 386 8.68 -55.35 -8.94
CA GLN A 386 9.15 -53.98 -8.71
C GLN A 386 9.46 -53.25 -10.02
N ILE A 387 10.05 -53.95 -11.01
CA ILE A 387 10.26 -53.39 -12.35
C ILE A 387 8.93 -52.97 -12.96
N ARG A 388 7.91 -53.86 -12.95
CA ARG A 388 6.56 -53.51 -13.45
C ARG A 388 5.92 -52.37 -12.66
N HIS A 389 6.15 -52.29 -11.35
CA HIS A 389 5.66 -51.20 -10.52
C HIS A 389 6.24 -49.86 -10.98
N TRP A 390 7.57 -49.75 -11.08
CA TRP A 390 8.24 -48.51 -11.48
C TRP A 390 7.92 -48.10 -12.91
N VAL A 391 7.93 -49.04 -13.85
CA VAL A 391 7.57 -48.77 -15.26
C VAL A 391 6.18 -48.15 -15.35
N ARG A 392 5.17 -48.70 -14.66
CA ARG A 392 3.81 -48.12 -14.67
C ARG A 392 3.75 -46.71 -14.09
N ARG A 393 4.50 -46.43 -13.02
CA ARG A 393 4.52 -45.11 -12.36
C ARG A 393 5.17 -44.07 -13.25
N ILE A 394 6.35 -44.40 -13.80
CA ILE A 394 7.10 -43.53 -14.72
C ILE A 394 6.28 -43.24 -15.98
N SER A 395 5.70 -44.27 -16.60
CA SER A 395 4.87 -44.07 -17.80
C SER A 395 3.62 -43.22 -17.55
N ALA A 396 3.08 -43.21 -16.31
CA ALA A 396 1.99 -42.31 -15.94
C ALA A 396 2.45 -40.85 -15.88
N ASP A 397 3.64 -40.57 -15.32
CA ASP A 397 4.23 -39.22 -15.33
C ASP A 397 4.55 -38.75 -16.75
N VAL A 398 5.11 -39.62 -17.59
CA VAL A 398 5.37 -39.30 -19.01
C VAL A 398 4.07 -38.96 -19.72
N ALA A 399 2.99 -39.72 -19.48
CA ALA A 399 1.67 -39.44 -20.05
C ALA A 399 1.10 -38.08 -19.60
N ALA A 400 1.34 -37.69 -18.35
CA ALA A 400 0.82 -36.46 -17.77
C ALA A 400 1.66 -35.21 -18.12
N THR A 401 2.89 -35.38 -18.61
CA THR A 401 3.80 -34.26 -18.88
C THR A 401 3.44 -33.58 -20.21
N SER A 402 3.07 -32.30 -20.17
CA SER A 402 2.87 -31.44 -21.36
C SER A 402 4.11 -30.61 -21.70
N GLY A 403 4.72 -29.98 -20.69
CA GLY A 403 5.91 -29.13 -20.84
C GLY A 403 7.09 -29.67 -20.05
N PHE A 404 7.10 -29.45 -18.73
CA PHE A 404 8.16 -29.91 -17.84
C PHE A 404 7.55 -30.57 -16.60
N SER A 405 8.17 -31.65 -16.12
CA SER A 405 7.79 -32.35 -14.90
C SER A 405 9.03 -32.94 -14.24
N GLU A 406 9.22 -32.65 -12.95
CA GLU A 406 10.29 -33.24 -12.13
C GLU A 406 9.68 -33.98 -10.94
N VAL A 407 10.01 -35.26 -10.82
CA VAL A 407 9.36 -36.18 -9.90
C VAL A 407 10.38 -36.97 -9.11
N PHE A 408 10.14 -37.09 -7.81
CA PHE A 408 10.93 -37.91 -6.90
C PHE A 408 10.06 -39.01 -6.31
N TYR A 409 10.56 -40.23 -6.36
CA TYR A 409 9.93 -41.39 -5.75
C TYR A 409 10.65 -41.80 -4.46
N ASP A 410 9.88 -42.19 -3.44
CA ASP A 410 10.41 -42.88 -2.26
C ASP A 410 10.37 -44.41 -2.42
N ARG A 411 10.96 -45.16 -1.48
CA ARG A 411 11.01 -46.64 -1.53
C ARG A 411 9.64 -47.33 -1.53
N SER A 412 8.59 -46.65 -1.08
CA SER A 412 7.21 -47.16 -1.05
C SER A 412 6.43 -46.86 -2.34
N GLY A 413 7.02 -46.10 -3.26
CA GLY A 413 6.37 -45.62 -4.48
C GLY A 413 5.61 -44.30 -4.28
N GLY A 414 5.78 -43.63 -3.13
CA GLY A 414 5.26 -42.30 -2.86
C GLY A 414 5.86 -41.28 -3.84
N ARG A 415 4.99 -40.46 -4.45
CA ARG A 415 5.35 -39.48 -5.48
C ARG A 415 5.43 -38.09 -4.85
N THR A 416 6.55 -37.42 -5.02
CA THR A 416 6.78 -36.06 -4.55
C THR A 416 7.36 -35.18 -5.66
N VAL A 417 7.17 -33.86 -5.54
CA VAL A 417 7.76 -32.84 -6.41
C VAL A 417 8.53 -31.83 -5.55
N PRO A 418 9.62 -31.23 -6.06
CA PRO A 418 10.36 -30.22 -5.33
C PRO A 418 9.57 -28.91 -5.30
N VAL A 419 9.48 -28.27 -4.13
CA VAL A 419 8.84 -26.96 -3.93
C VAL A 419 9.76 -26.09 -3.09
N LEU A 420 10.10 -24.90 -3.58
CA LEU A 420 10.94 -23.94 -2.86
C LEU A 420 10.11 -23.18 -1.82
N ARG A 421 10.35 -23.38 -0.53
CA ARG A 421 9.65 -22.65 0.54
C ARG A 421 10.58 -21.66 1.22
N PRO A 422 10.17 -20.39 1.42
CA PRO A 422 11.01 -19.42 2.11
C PRO A 422 11.27 -19.88 3.55
N LEU A 423 12.53 -19.81 3.96
CA LEU A 423 12.91 -19.92 5.36
C LEU A 423 12.52 -18.63 6.07
N GLN A 424 11.79 -18.78 7.18
CA GLN A 424 11.44 -17.64 8.02
C GLN A 424 12.69 -17.18 8.77
N PRO A 425 13.06 -15.89 8.73
CA PRO A 425 14.14 -15.37 9.56
C PRO A 425 13.78 -15.63 11.03
N ALA A 426 14.67 -16.30 11.77
CA ALA A 426 14.46 -16.47 13.21
C ALA A 426 14.48 -15.09 13.89
N ALA A 427 13.46 -14.79 14.69
CA ALA A 427 13.45 -13.58 15.52
C ALA A 427 14.69 -13.57 16.44
N PRO A 428 15.38 -12.43 16.65
CA PRO A 428 16.56 -12.34 17.52
C PRO A 428 16.32 -12.86 18.94
N ASP A 429 15.08 -12.79 19.42
CA ASP A 429 14.68 -13.15 20.79
C ASP A 429 13.96 -14.51 20.88
N GLY A 430 13.87 -15.26 19.78
CA GLY A 430 12.96 -16.40 19.61
C GLY A 430 13.61 -17.78 19.60
N ALA A 431 14.79 -17.97 20.18
CA ALA A 431 15.39 -19.31 20.26
C ALA A 431 14.44 -20.28 20.99
N PRO A 432 14.05 -21.43 20.39
CA PRO A 432 13.24 -22.41 21.08
C PRO A 432 13.98 -22.90 22.33
N ALA A 433 13.29 -22.88 23.48
CA ALA A 433 13.75 -23.47 24.72
C ALA A 433 13.91 -25.00 24.54
N GLY A 434 15.05 -25.43 24.03
CA GLY A 434 15.34 -26.83 23.71
C GLY A 434 16.33 -27.07 22.56
N ALA A 435 16.78 -26.03 21.84
CA ALA A 435 17.85 -26.16 20.84
C ALA A 435 19.18 -26.54 21.52
N ALA A 436 19.92 -27.48 20.92
CA ALA A 436 21.25 -27.88 21.36
C ALA A 436 22.17 -26.66 21.52
N GLU A 437 23.07 -26.68 22.52
CA GLU A 437 23.92 -25.54 22.85
C GLU A 437 24.61 -24.94 21.60
N PRO A 438 24.43 -23.63 21.31
CA PRO A 438 24.97 -22.94 20.11
C PRO A 438 26.51 -22.87 19.98
N GLY A 439 27.29 -23.63 20.76
CA GLY A 439 28.70 -23.36 20.98
C GLY A 439 29.73 -24.12 20.13
N SER A 440 29.41 -25.29 19.54
CA SER A 440 30.46 -26.16 18.98
C SER A 440 30.73 -25.98 17.48
N GLN A 441 29.76 -25.49 16.70
CA GLN A 441 29.86 -25.42 15.22
C GLN A 441 30.08 -24.00 14.67
N ALA A 442 29.94 -22.96 15.49
CA ALA A 442 30.27 -21.59 15.09
C ALA A 442 31.79 -21.41 14.89
N LEU A 443 32.19 -20.61 13.91
CA LEU A 443 33.59 -20.24 13.72
C LEU A 443 34.07 -19.34 14.87
N THR A 444 35.33 -19.53 15.27
CA THR A 444 35.99 -18.80 16.35
C THR A 444 37.42 -18.43 15.93
N ALA A 445 38.11 -17.62 16.73
CA ALA A 445 39.50 -17.26 16.49
C ALA A 445 40.49 -18.45 16.51
N GLY A 446 40.09 -19.61 17.03
CA GLY A 446 40.89 -20.84 17.00
C GLY A 446 40.75 -21.66 15.72
N ASP A 447 39.85 -21.28 14.82
CA ASP A 447 39.53 -22.03 13.61
C ASP A 447 40.33 -21.56 12.39
N VAL A 448 40.58 -22.50 11.48
CA VAL A 448 41.14 -22.22 10.15
C VAL A 448 40.09 -22.58 9.10
N LEU A 449 39.62 -21.57 8.38
CA LEU A 449 38.69 -21.69 7.26
C LEU A 449 39.48 -21.81 5.95
N LEU A 450 39.47 -23.00 5.35
CA LEU A 450 40.03 -23.27 4.03
C LEU A 450 39.05 -22.83 2.95
N VAL A 451 39.44 -21.87 2.12
CA VAL A 451 38.57 -21.25 1.10
C VAL A 451 39.12 -21.53 -0.30
N THR A 452 38.43 -22.34 -1.09
CA THR A 452 38.78 -22.52 -2.51
C THR A 452 38.16 -21.41 -3.35
N GLY A 453 38.91 -20.84 -4.29
CA GLY A 453 38.45 -19.69 -5.06
C GLY A 453 38.38 -18.39 -4.24
N GLY A 454 38.90 -18.38 -3.00
CA GLY A 454 38.76 -17.27 -2.04
C GLY A 454 39.60 -16.02 -2.33
N GLY A 455 40.30 -15.98 -3.46
CA GLY A 455 41.13 -14.82 -3.84
C GLY A 455 40.35 -13.67 -4.50
N LYS A 456 39.15 -13.95 -5.05
CA LYS A 456 38.37 -13.02 -5.88
C LYS A 456 36.87 -13.23 -5.76
N GLY A 457 36.12 -12.28 -6.29
CA GLY A 457 34.66 -12.36 -6.42
C GLY A 457 33.95 -12.59 -5.09
N ILE A 458 32.76 -13.18 -5.15
CA ILE A 458 31.89 -13.28 -3.98
C ILE A 458 32.44 -14.18 -2.87
N THR A 459 33.19 -15.22 -3.24
CA THR A 459 33.84 -16.12 -2.28
C THR A 459 34.83 -15.36 -1.39
N ALA A 460 35.58 -14.41 -1.95
CA ALA A 460 36.48 -13.57 -1.18
C ALA A 460 35.75 -12.62 -0.23
N GLU A 461 34.64 -12.02 -0.67
CA GLU A 461 33.81 -11.13 0.17
C GLU A 461 33.21 -11.89 1.35
N CYS A 462 32.63 -13.06 1.12
CA CYS A 462 32.10 -13.91 2.18
C CYS A 462 33.20 -14.40 3.13
N ALA A 463 34.34 -14.85 2.61
CA ALA A 463 35.46 -15.28 3.45
C ALA A 463 35.99 -14.15 4.36
N LEU A 464 36.11 -12.93 3.81
CA LEU A 464 36.51 -11.76 4.57
C LEU A 464 35.49 -11.41 5.67
N ALA A 465 34.19 -11.42 5.36
CA ALA A 465 33.14 -11.16 6.35
C ALA A 465 33.17 -12.22 7.48
N LEU A 466 33.20 -13.50 7.13
CA LEU A 466 33.25 -14.58 8.12
C LEU A 466 34.49 -14.50 9.03
N ALA A 467 35.66 -14.19 8.47
CA ALA A 467 36.88 -14.03 9.27
C ALA A 467 36.84 -12.80 10.18
N ARG A 468 36.23 -11.69 9.73
CA ARG A 468 36.06 -10.48 10.56
C ARG A 468 35.14 -10.76 11.75
N ASP A 469 34.03 -11.44 11.52
CA ASP A 469 33.01 -11.66 12.54
C ASP A 469 33.43 -12.73 13.57
N SER A 470 34.12 -13.78 13.11
CA SER A 470 34.54 -14.90 13.96
C SER A 470 35.96 -14.81 14.52
N GLY A 471 36.83 -14.02 13.88
CA GLY A 471 38.27 -14.01 14.13
C GLY A 471 39.04 -15.18 13.52
N ALA A 472 38.39 -16.08 12.77
CA ALA A 472 39.03 -17.25 12.17
C ALA A 472 40.13 -16.89 11.18
N SER A 473 41.15 -17.75 11.07
CA SER A 473 42.22 -17.59 10.08
C SER A 473 41.78 -18.13 8.70
N LEU A 474 42.21 -17.49 7.62
CA LEU A 474 41.84 -17.89 6.25
C LEU A 474 42.99 -18.59 5.52
N ALA A 475 42.77 -19.83 5.07
CA ALA A 475 43.63 -20.51 4.11
C ALA A 475 43.02 -20.38 2.70
N LEU A 476 43.48 -19.40 1.91
CA LEU A 476 42.91 -19.07 0.61
C LEU A 476 43.63 -19.84 -0.50
N LEU A 477 42.91 -20.69 -1.24
CA LEU A 477 43.44 -21.43 -2.39
C LEU A 477 42.98 -20.83 -3.72
N GLY A 478 43.91 -20.67 -4.66
CA GLY A 478 43.59 -20.25 -6.02
C GLY A 478 44.76 -20.42 -7.01
N ARG A 479 44.48 -20.24 -8.31
CA ARG A 479 45.47 -20.47 -9.39
C ARG A 479 46.29 -19.22 -9.74
N SER A 480 45.72 -18.04 -9.50
CA SER A 480 46.30 -16.74 -9.83
C SER A 480 47.61 -16.47 -9.08
N ASP A 481 48.46 -15.64 -9.66
CA ASP A 481 49.64 -15.11 -8.99
C ASP A 481 49.36 -13.67 -8.56
N PRO A 482 49.40 -13.34 -7.25
CA PRO A 482 49.15 -11.99 -6.76
C PRO A 482 50.14 -10.95 -7.32
N ALA A 483 51.31 -11.37 -7.81
CA ALA A 483 52.27 -10.45 -8.44
C ALA A 483 51.79 -9.95 -9.82
N THR A 484 50.91 -10.70 -10.49
CA THR A 484 50.44 -10.40 -11.86
C THR A 484 48.95 -10.12 -11.94
N ASP A 485 48.23 -10.27 -10.82
CA ASP A 485 46.77 -10.18 -10.76
C ASP A 485 46.36 -9.04 -9.79
N PRO A 486 46.08 -7.83 -10.30
CA PRO A 486 45.82 -6.66 -9.47
C PRO A 486 44.60 -6.80 -8.57
N GLU A 487 43.54 -7.47 -9.04
CA GLU A 487 42.31 -7.68 -8.28
C GLU A 487 42.59 -8.58 -7.05
N LEU A 488 43.33 -9.67 -7.26
CA LEU A 488 43.76 -10.54 -6.17
C LEU A 488 44.62 -9.76 -5.17
N ALA A 489 45.62 -9.01 -5.66
CA ALA A 489 46.50 -8.23 -4.80
C ALA A 489 45.73 -7.22 -3.93
N MET A 490 44.76 -6.52 -4.53
CA MET A 490 43.87 -5.60 -3.81
C MET A 490 43.03 -6.30 -2.75
N ASN A 491 42.45 -7.47 -3.04
CA ASN A 491 41.66 -8.22 -2.06
C ASN A 491 42.50 -8.73 -0.89
N LEU A 492 43.70 -9.23 -1.15
CA LEU A 492 44.62 -9.64 -0.08
C LEU A 492 45.04 -8.44 0.79
N GLU A 493 45.19 -7.26 0.21
CA GLU A 493 45.47 -6.05 0.99
C GLU A 493 44.26 -5.58 1.79
N ARG A 494 43.04 -5.68 1.26
CA ARG A 494 41.79 -5.44 2.02
C ARG A 494 41.66 -6.38 3.21
N MET A 495 42.01 -7.65 3.05
CA MET A 495 42.03 -8.63 4.15
C MET A 495 43.08 -8.26 5.20
N ARG A 496 44.29 -7.85 4.78
CA ARG A 496 45.35 -7.39 5.69
C ARG A 496 44.95 -6.14 6.45
N ALA A 497 44.40 -5.13 5.76
CA ALA A 497 43.93 -3.88 6.36
C ALA A 497 42.78 -4.11 7.36
N ALA A 498 42.00 -5.17 7.18
CA ALA A 498 40.97 -5.61 8.11
C ALA A 498 41.48 -6.36 9.34
N GLY A 499 42.79 -6.61 9.45
CA GLY A 499 43.38 -7.37 10.55
C GLY A 499 43.13 -8.88 10.48
N VAL A 500 42.70 -9.42 9.32
CA VAL A 500 42.47 -10.85 9.16
C VAL A 500 43.80 -11.59 9.02
N THR A 501 43.97 -12.69 9.76
CA THR A 501 45.11 -13.60 9.59
C THR A 501 44.83 -14.53 8.43
N PHE A 502 45.67 -14.51 7.39
CA PHE A 502 45.47 -15.38 6.22
C PHE A 502 46.77 -15.87 5.57
N ALA A 503 46.66 -16.97 4.83
CA ALA A 503 47.68 -17.46 3.91
C ALA A 503 47.06 -17.69 2.53
N TYR A 504 47.61 -17.05 1.50
CA TYR A 504 47.30 -17.38 0.11
C TYR A 504 48.22 -18.50 -0.38
N LEU A 505 47.63 -19.56 -0.93
CA LEU A 505 48.30 -20.77 -1.39
C LEU A 505 47.92 -21.02 -2.84
N ARG A 506 48.91 -21.03 -3.72
CA ARG A 506 48.69 -21.23 -5.14
C ARG A 506 48.55 -22.73 -5.45
N ALA A 507 47.38 -23.14 -5.90
CA ALA A 507 47.08 -24.52 -6.28
C ALA A 507 45.91 -24.56 -7.28
N ASP A 508 45.96 -25.50 -8.24
CA ASP A 508 44.77 -25.89 -8.99
C ASP A 508 43.94 -26.88 -8.16
N VAL A 509 42.69 -26.51 -7.87
CA VAL A 509 41.77 -27.35 -7.09
C VAL A 509 41.50 -28.69 -7.77
N THR A 510 41.66 -28.78 -9.08
CA THR A 510 41.48 -30.05 -9.82
C THR A 510 42.70 -30.98 -9.75
N SER A 511 43.79 -30.57 -9.10
CA SER A 511 45.01 -31.37 -8.90
C SER A 511 45.10 -31.83 -7.45
N ALA A 512 44.81 -33.11 -7.20
CA ALA A 512 44.80 -33.66 -5.84
C ALA A 512 46.17 -33.52 -5.13
N ASP A 513 47.27 -33.64 -5.86
CA ASP A 513 48.62 -33.48 -5.31
C ASP A 513 48.90 -32.02 -4.90
N GLU A 514 48.49 -31.04 -5.72
CA GLU A 514 48.63 -29.62 -5.39
C GLU A 514 47.74 -29.22 -4.21
N VAL A 515 46.50 -29.69 -4.18
CA VAL A 515 45.58 -29.46 -3.05
C VAL A 515 46.15 -30.02 -1.76
N LYS A 516 46.66 -31.25 -1.78
CA LYS A 516 47.29 -31.89 -0.62
C LYS A 516 48.51 -31.09 -0.12
N ALA A 517 49.37 -30.65 -1.04
CA ALA A 517 50.52 -29.82 -0.70
C ALA A 517 50.09 -28.46 -0.10
N ALA A 518 49.08 -27.83 -0.67
CA ALA A 518 48.54 -26.57 -0.18
C ALA A 518 47.92 -26.72 1.23
N VAL A 519 47.09 -27.74 1.46
CA VAL A 519 46.48 -27.98 2.78
C VAL A 519 47.56 -28.27 3.84
N SER A 520 48.60 -29.06 3.51
CA SER A 520 49.73 -29.27 4.41
C SER A 520 50.42 -27.96 4.79
N ALA A 521 50.67 -27.08 3.81
CA ALA A 521 51.28 -25.77 4.05
C ALA A 521 50.36 -24.81 4.82
N ALA A 522 49.04 -24.90 4.63
CA ALA A 522 48.06 -24.18 5.43
C ALA A 522 48.14 -24.60 6.89
N THR A 523 48.15 -25.91 7.14
CA THR A 523 48.20 -26.50 8.48
C THR A 523 49.48 -26.09 9.23
N GLU A 524 50.62 -26.05 8.55
CA GLU A 524 51.89 -25.59 9.14
C GLU A 524 51.87 -24.10 9.52
N ARG A 525 51.17 -23.26 8.75
CA ARG A 525 51.21 -21.79 8.91
C ARG A 525 50.12 -21.23 9.80
N LEU A 526 48.94 -21.83 9.79
CA LEU A 526 47.73 -21.31 10.42
C LEU A 526 47.15 -22.25 11.48
N GLY A 527 47.48 -23.55 11.44
CA GLY A 527 46.88 -24.60 12.27
C GLY A 527 45.93 -25.50 11.49
N THR A 528 45.40 -26.52 12.15
CA THR A 528 44.50 -27.52 11.54
C THR A 528 43.28 -26.87 10.89
N VAL A 529 42.95 -27.29 9.67
CA VAL A 529 41.73 -26.86 8.97
C VAL A 529 40.52 -27.45 9.67
N THR A 530 39.66 -26.59 10.21
CA THR A 530 38.42 -27.00 10.92
C THR A 530 37.16 -26.67 10.12
N ALA A 531 37.27 -25.85 9.08
CA ALA A 531 36.15 -25.51 8.21
C ALA A 531 36.59 -25.35 6.76
N VAL A 532 35.67 -25.65 5.82
CA VAL A 532 35.88 -25.50 4.38
C VAL A 532 34.78 -24.62 3.79
N LEU A 533 35.16 -23.62 3.00
CA LEU A 533 34.27 -22.90 2.08
C LEU A 533 34.74 -23.17 0.65
N HIS A 534 33.97 -23.97 -0.08
CA HIS A 534 34.28 -24.32 -1.46
C HIS A 534 33.58 -23.36 -2.43
N GLY A 535 34.31 -22.37 -2.94
CA GLY A 535 33.83 -21.38 -3.91
C GLY A 535 34.42 -21.52 -5.31
N SER A 536 35.32 -22.48 -5.54
CA SER A 536 35.91 -22.74 -6.84
C SER A 536 34.86 -23.13 -7.89
N GLY A 537 34.89 -22.44 -9.03
CA GLY A 537 34.02 -22.74 -10.15
C GLY A 537 34.47 -21.99 -11.40
N ARG A 538 33.94 -22.43 -12.54
CA ARG A 538 34.03 -21.72 -13.81
C ARG A 538 32.67 -21.75 -14.47
N ASN A 539 32.32 -20.67 -15.14
CA ASN A 539 31.11 -20.57 -15.93
C ASN A 539 31.46 -19.97 -17.31
N GLU A 540 31.30 -20.78 -18.34
CA GLU A 540 31.51 -20.48 -19.76
C GLU A 540 30.26 -20.92 -20.53
N PRO A 541 29.21 -20.08 -20.63
CA PRO A 541 27.93 -20.49 -21.19
C PRO A 541 28.06 -20.96 -22.65
N GLN A 542 27.49 -22.12 -22.95
CA GLN A 542 27.47 -22.76 -24.26
C GLN A 542 26.16 -23.51 -24.48
N GLY A 543 25.45 -23.20 -25.57
CA GLY A 543 24.21 -23.90 -25.92
C GLY A 543 24.41 -25.41 -26.11
N LEU A 544 23.39 -26.21 -25.77
CA LEU A 544 23.47 -27.67 -25.73
C LEU A 544 23.87 -28.32 -27.06
N VAL A 545 23.51 -27.69 -28.18
CA VAL A 545 23.88 -28.16 -29.52
C VAL A 545 25.40 -28.17 -29.75
N ASN A 546 26.12 -27.24 -29.11
CA ASN A 546 27.55 -27.06 -29.26
C ASN A 546 28.35 -27.66 -28.10
N LEU A 547 27.71 -27.98 -26.98
CA LEU A 547 28.35 -28.51 -25.79
C LEU A 547 29.03 -29.88 -26.07
N ASP A 548 30.34 -29.94 -25.83
CA ASP A 548 31.15 -31.16 -25.98
C ASP A 548 31.60 -31.72 -24.63
N GLU A 549 32.04 -32.99 -24.65
CA GLU A 549 32.48 -33.72 -23.46
C GLU A 549 33.64 -33.04 -22.72
N SER A 550 34.57 -32.44 -23.47
CA SER A 550 35.75 -31.79 -22.88
C SER A 550 35.38 -30.54 -22.10
N SER A 551 34.44 -29.76 -22.64
CA SER A 551 33.92 -28.54 -22.02
C SER A 551 33.08 -28.89 -20.79
N PHE A 552 32.21 -29.90 -20.91
CA PHE A 552 31.40 -30.39 -19.79
C PHE A 552 32.28 -30.88 -18.62
N ARG A 553 33.24 -31.78 -18.86
CA ARG A 553 34.17 -32.25 -17.80
C ARG A 553 34.97 -31.11 -17.19
N ARG A 554 35.40 -30.16 -18.02
CA ARG A 554 36.10 -28.96 -17.55
C ARG A 554 35.21 -28.14 -16.60
N THR A 555 33.91 -28.03 -16.84
CA THR A 555 32.98 -27.33 -15.94
C THR A 555 32.74 -28.09 -14.63
N LEU A 556 32.64 -29.43 -14.67
CA LEU A 556 32.48 -30.28 -13.49
C LEU A 556 33.70 -30.30 -12.57
N ALA A 557 34.90 -30.44 -13.14
CA ALA A 557 36.13 -30.71 -12.42
C ALA A 557 36.39 -29.81 -11.19
N PRO A 558 36.29 -28.45 -11.24
CA PRO A 558 36.57 -27.63 -10.07
C PRO A 558 35.57 -27.78 -8.94
N LYS A 559 34.31 -28.16 -9.23
CA LYS A 559 33.22 -28.30 -8.24
C LYS A 559 33.16 -29.70 -7.66
N ILE A 560 33.35 -30.72 -8.49
CA ILE A 560 33.16 -32.12 -8.11
C ILE A 560 34.50 -32.72 -7.68
N SER A 561 35.33 -33.11 -8.65
CA SER A 561 36.68 -33.64 -8.40
C SER A 561 37.50 -32.72 -7.48
N GLY A 562 37.32 -31.40 -7.61
CA GLY A 562 38.01 -30.41 -6.78
C GLY A 562 37.55 -30.38 -5.31
N LEU A 563 36.26 -30.53 -5.03
CA LEU A 563 35.79 -30.66 -3.65
C LEU A 563 36.23 -32.00 -3.05
N GLU A 564 36.15 -33.09 -3.83
CA GLU A 564 36.62 -34.41 -3.41
C GLU A 564 38.12 -34.39 -3.05
N ALA A 565 38.95 -33.70 -3.84
CA ALA A 565 40.37 -33.52 -3.55
C ALA A 565 40.62 -32.74 -2.24
N VAL A 566 39.82 -31.71 -1.97
CA VAL A 566 39.90 -30.91 -0.73
C VAL A 566 39.49 -31.73 0.49
N LEU A 567 38.38 -32.45 0.39
CA LEU A 567 37.90 -33.32 1.46
C LEU A 567 38.91 -34.45 1.73
N ALA A 568 39.52 -35.04 0.70
CA ALA A 568 40.56 -36.06 0.86
C ALA A 568 41.88 -35.53 1.46
N ALA A 569 42.13 -34.22 1.35
CA ALA A 569 43.32 -33.56 1.91
C ALA A 569 43.11 -33.07 3.36
N THR A 570 41.88 -33.15 3.88
CA THR A 570 41.51 -32.77 5.26
C THR A 570 41.10 -34.00 6.05
N ASP A 571 41.21 -33.96 7.38
CA ASP A 571 40.68 -35.03 8.23
C ASP A 571 39.22 -34.72 8.58
N PRO A 572 38.24 -35.55 8.17
CA PRO A 572 36.84 -35.34 8.52
C PRO A 572 36.58 -35.27 10.04
N ALA A 573 37.45 -35.85 10.87
CA ALA A 573 37.32 -35.79 12.33
C ALA A 573 37.60 -34.38 12.90
N ASP A 574 38.40 -33.57 12.21
CA ASP A 574 38.75 -32.21 12.60
C ASP A 574 37.80 -31.16 12.01
N LEU A 575 37.07 -31.51 10.95
CA LEU A 575 36.10 -30.62 10.32
C LEU A 575 34.82 -30.51 11.16
N LYS A 576 34.33 -29.27 11.29
CA LYS A 576 33.03 -28.96 11.90
C LYS A 576 32.05 -28.28 10.94
N LEU A 577 32.55 -27.68 9.86
CA LEU A 577 31.76 -26.89 8.93
C LEU A 577 32.23 -27.07 7.48
N LEU A 578 31.30 -27.36 6.58
CA LEU A 578 31.47 -27.37 5.13
C LEU A 578 30.43 -26.44 4.50
N ILE A 579 30.89 -25.40 3.80
CA ILE A 579 30.05 -24.51 2.99
C ILE A 579 30.43 -24.74 1.54
N THR A 580 29.44 -24.94 0.65
CA THR A 580 29.67 -25.03 -0.79
C THR A 580 28.86 -23.95 -1.51
N PHE A 581 29.50 -23.24 -2.44
CA PHE A 581 28.81 -22.25 -3.27
C PHE A 581 28.30 -22.92 -4.54
N GLY A 582 27.03 -23.31 -4.49
CA GLY A 582 26.23 -23.76 -5.63
C GLY A 582 25.63 -22.57 -6.39
N SER A 583 24.61 -22.88 -7.20
CA SER A 583 23.84 -21.86 -7.93
C SER A 583 22.42 -22.33 -8.14
N ILE A 584 21.47 -21.39 -8.12
CA ILE A 584 20.07 -21.64 -8.51
C ILE A 584 19.95 -22.29 -9.90
N ILE A 585 20.94 -22.11 -10.78
CA ILE A 585 21.01 -22.76 -12.09
C ILE A 585 21.01 -24.29 -11.97
N GLY A 586 21.52 -24.87 -10.88
CA GLY A 586 21.40 -26.32 -10.65
C GLY A 586 19.95 -26.77 -10.43
N ARG A 587 19.12 -25.91 -9.82
CA ARG A 587 17.71 -26.18 -9.52
C ARG A 587 16.76 -25.78 -10.64
N ALA A 588 17.08 -24.74 -11.40
CA ALA A 588 16.24 -24.20 -12.45
C ALA A 588 16.72 -24.55 -13.88
N GLY A 589 18.01 -24.84 -14.06
CA GLY A 589 18.64 -24.71 -15.37
C GLY A 589 18.73 -23.23 -15.81
N LEU A 590 19.49 -22.99 -16.87
CA LEU A 590 19.54 -21.69 -17.54
C LEU A 590 19.99 -21.94 -18.99
N ARG A 591 19.48 -21.15 -19.95
CA ARG A 591 19.87 -21.29 -21.36
C ARG A 591 21.39 -21.16 -21.51
N GLY A 592 22.02 -22.11 -22.19
CA GLY A 592 23.47 -22.17 -22.37
C GLY A 592 24.25 -22.73 -21.19
N GLU A 593 23.60 -23.25 -20.15
CA GLU A 593 24.27 -23.58 -18.88
C GLU A 593 24.09 -25.05 -18.49
N GLY A 594 23.96 -25.96 -19.46
CA GLY A 594 23.60 -27.37 -19.20
C GLY A 594 24.64 -28.15 -18.39
N ASP A 595 25.92 -27.88 -18.62
CA ASP A 595 27.04 -28.42 -17.86
C ASP A 595 27.20 -27.75 -16.50
N TYR A 596 27.05 -26.41 -16.43
CA TYR A 596 27.11 -25.66 -15.18
C TYR A 596 25.94 -26.01 -14.24
N ALA A 597 24.73 -26.19 -14.77
CA ALA A 597 23.57 -26.67 -14.04
C ALA A 597 23.84 -28.04 -13.41
N THR A 598 24.33 -28.99 -14.20
CA THR A 598 24.72 -30.32 -13.71
C THR A 598 25.82 -30.23 -12.65
N ALA A 599 26.82 -29.38 -12.84
CA ALA A 599 27.92 -29.20 -11.86
C ALA A 599 27.43 -28.68 -10.51
N ASN A 600 26.46 -27.76 -10.49
CA ASN A 600 25.91 -27.23 -9.24
C ASN A 600 24.94 -28.21 -8.57
N ASP A 601 24.11 -28.90 -9.34
CA ASP A 601 23.23 -29.97 -8.81
C ASP A 601 24.05 -31.09 -8.14
N TRP A 602 25.12 -31.54 -8.79
CA TRP A 602 26.01 -32.57 -8.25
C TRP A 602 26.83 -32.09 -7.05
N LEU A 603 27.21 -30.81 -7.01
CA LEU A 603 27.89 -30.21 -5.85
C LEU A 603 26.97 -30.22 -4.62
N THR A 604 25.69 -29.92 -4.81
CA THR A 604 24.69 -29.99 -3.75
C THR A 604 24.53 -31.43 -3.24
N ASP A 605 24.37 -32.41 -4.13
CA ASP A 605 24.33 -33.83 -3.75
C ASP A 605 25.59 -34.29 -3.01
N LEU A 606 26.78 -33.90 -3.47
CA LEU A 606 28.05 -34.21 -2.80
C LEU A 606 28.09 -33.63 -1.39
N THR A 607 27.60 -32.41 -1.20
CA THR A 607 27.54 -31.74 0.11
C THR A 607 26.59 -32.45 1.07
N GLU A 608 25.42 -32.87 0.58
CA GLU A 608 24.45 -33.66 1.35
C GLU A 608 25.01 -35.04 1.72
N ARG A 609 25.71 -35.71 0.81
CA ARG A 609 26.38 -37.01 1.10
C ARG A 609 27.45 -36.88 2.18
N VAL A 610 28.22 -35.79 2.20
CA VAL A 610 29.19 -35.53 3.29
C VAL A 610 28.46 -35.39 4.62
N HIS A 611 27.33 -34.68 4.67
CA HIS A 611 26.53 -34.55 5.90
C HIS A 611 26.00 -35.91 6.38
N GLU A 612 25.51 -36.74 5.47
CA GLU A 612 25.02 -38.10 5.77
C GLU A 612 26.13 -39.02 6.29
N GLN A 613 27.34 -38.91 5.74
CA GLN A 613 28.50 -39.71 6.14
C GLN A 613 29.15 -39.20 7.44
N HIS A 614 29.08 -37.89 7.68
CA HIS A 614 29.72 -37.20 8.81
C HIS A 614 28.75 -36.23 9.49
N PRO A 615 27.78 -36.72 10.29
CA PRO A 615 26.73 -35.88 10.88
C PRO A 615 27.23 -34.81 11.87
N HIS A 616 28.47 -34.92 12.36
CA HIS A 616 29.10 -33.91 13.21
C HIS A 616 29.56 -32.68 12.42
N ILE A 617 29.77 -32.83 11.11
CA ILE A 617 30.07 -31.72 10.19
C ILE A 617 28.76 -31.04 9.81
N ARG A 618 28.64 -29.76 10.13
CA ARG A 618 27.58 -28.94 9.60
C ARG A 618 27.85 -28.65 8.14
N CYS A 619 26.92 -29.00 7.26
CA CYS A 619 27.06 -28.77 5.82
C CYS A 619 26.02 -27.76 5.34
N LEU A 620 26.43 -26.80 4.51
CA LEU A 620 25.55 -25.82 3.87
C LEU A 620 25.92 -25.67 2.39
N ALA A 621 25.09 -26.22 1.51
CA ALA A 621 25.09 -25.96 0.08
C ALA A 621 24.24 -24.72 -0.20
N LEU A 622 24.90 -23.62 -0.54
CA LEU A 622 24.28 -22.34 -0.81
C LEU A 622 24.12 -22.15 -2.31
N GLU A 623 22.90 -22.30 -2.80
CA GLU A 623 22.55 -22.22 -4.21
C GLU A 623 22.16 -20.79 -4.56
N TRP A 624 23.18 -19.97 -4.81
CA TRP A 624 23.01 -18.53 -5.04
C TRP A 624 22.35 -18.23 -6.39
N SER A 625 21.43 -17.26 -6.39
CA SER A 625 21.05 -16.51 -7.59
C SER A 625 22.20 -15.60 -8.06
N VAL A 626 21.94 -14.80 -9.10
CA VAL A 626 22.91 -13.87 -9.66
C VAL A 626 23.26 -12.77 -8.66
N TRP A 627 24.55 -12.43 -8.56
CA TRP A 627 25.04 -11.34 -7.73
C TRP A 627 25.32 -10.08 -8.56
N SER A 628 25.14 -8.90 -7.96
CA SER A 628 25.58 -7.62 -8.52
C SER A 628 26.92 -7.18 -7.90
N GLY A 629 27.72 -6.42 -8.65
CA GLY A 629 28.93 -5.75 -8.15
C GLY A 629 30.12 -6.65 -7.74
N ALA A 630 30.01 -7.97 -7.89
CA ALA A 630 31.11 -8.91 -7.70
C ALA A 630 30.86 -10.26 -8.41
N GLY A 631 31.94 -10.88 -8.92
CA GLY A 631 31.92 -12.26 -9.40
C GLY A 631 31.47 -12.45 -10.85
N MET A 632 31.14 -13.69 -11.23
CA MET A 632 30.90 -14.08 -12.63
C MET A 632 29.66 -13.45 -13.28
N GLY A 633 28.71 -12.94 -12.48
CA GLY A 633 27.46 -12.33 -12.93
C GLY A 633 27.58 -10.89 -13.47
N GLU A 634 28.72 -10.24 -13.25
CA GLU A 634 28.95 -8.83 -13.60
C GLU A 634 29.33 -8.60 -15.08
N ARG A 635 29.30 -9.64 -15.92
CA ARG A 635 29.55 -9.47 -17.36
C ARG A 635 28.47 -8.56 -17.96
N LEU A 636 28.88 -7.38 -18.44
CA LEU A 636 28.04 -6.39 -19.13
C LEU A 636 27.06 -7.09 -20.10
N GLY A 637 25.76 -6.83 -19.94
CA GLY A 637 24.67 -7.40 -20.75
C GLY A 637 24.01 -8.69 -20.21
N VAL A 638 24.72 -9.53 -19.43
CA VAL A 638 24.12 -10.74 -18.83
C VAL A 638 23.18 -10.37 -17.68
N LEU A 639 23.64 -9.52 -16.77
CA LEU A 639 22.85 -9.02 -15.64
C LEU A 639 21.58 -8.29 -16.12
N GLU A 640 21.73 -7.41 -17.12
CA GLU A 640 20.61 -6.68 -17.72
C GLU A 640 19.60 -7.59 -18.42
N SER A 641 20.05 -8.71 -19.01
CA SER A 641 19.14 -9.71 -19.59
C SER A 641 18.37 -10.45 -18.50
N LEU A 642 19.05 -10.89 -17.44
CA LEU A 642 18.41 -11.62 -16.34
C LEU A 642 17.40 -10.74 -15.60
N MET A 643 17.70 -9.45 -15.41
CA MET A 643 16.76 -8.49 -14.83
C MET A 643 15.53 -8.29 -15.71
N ARG A 644 15.69 -8.27 -17.04
CA ARG A 644 14.56 -8.24 -17.99
C ARG A 644 13.72 -9.52 -17.94
N ASP A 645 14.36 -10.66 -17.67
CA ASP A 645 13.69 -11.95 -17.44
C ASP A 645 13.10 -12.07 -16.01
N GLY A 646 13.05 -10.99 -15.22
CA GLY A 646 12.43 -10.97 -13.89
C GLY A 646 13.28 -11.57 -12.76
N ILE A 647 14.59 -11.75 -12.98
CA ILE A 647 15.53 -12.26 -11.97
C ILE A 647 16.22 -11.08 -11.28
N ALA A 648 15.91 -10.88 -10.00
CA ALA A 648 16.50 -9.82 -9.19
C ALA A 648 17.90 -10.23 -8.67
N PRO A 649 18.92 -9.36 -8.81
CA PRO A 649 20.26 -9.66 -8.33
C PRO A 649 20.43 -9.48 -6.82
N ILE A 650 21.35 -10.25 -6.28
CA ILE A 650 21.78 -10.21 -4.88
C ILE A 650 22.95 -9.25 -4.73
N SER A 651 22.82 -8.22 -3.89
CA SER A 651 23.97 -7.38 -3.55
C SER A 651 24.90 -8.08 -2.55
N PRO A 652 26.21 -7.74 -2.53
CA PRO A 652 27.17 -8.26 -1.56
C PRO A 652 26.67 -8.16 -0.12
N GLU A 653 26.13 -7.01 0.25
CA GLU A 653 25.56 -6.74 1.58
C GLU A 653 24.44 -7.70 1.95
N HIS A 654 23.40 -7.83 1.12
CA HIS A 654 22.26 -8.71 1.41
C HIS A 654 22.66 -10.18 1.46
N GLY A 655 23.49 -10.64 0.53
CA GLY A 655 23.88 -12.04 0.52
C GLY A 655 24.83 -12.41 1.67
N ILE A 656 25.73 -11.51 2.11
CA ILE A 656 26.52 -11.71 3.33
C ILE A 656 25.61 -11.75 4.57
N ALA A 657 24.60 -10.88 4.65
CA ALA A 657 23.63 -10.91 5.74
C ALA A 657 22.88 -12.24 5.82
N VAL A 658 22.40 -12.77 4.69
CA VAL A 658 21.72 -14.08 4.62
C VAL A 658 22.68 -15.23 4.98
N LEU A 659 23.94 -15.18 4.54
CA LEU A 659 24.96 -16.15 4.95
C LEU A 659 25.14 -16.17 6.48
N GLY A 660 25.23 -14.99 7.10
CA GLY A 660 25.31 -14.84 8.55
C GLY A 660 24.09 -15.43 9.27
N GLN A 661 22.88 -15.14 8.79
CA GLN A 661 21.63 -15.69 9.34
C GLN A 661 21.59 -17.22 9.26
N LEU A 662 21.93 -17.78 8.09
CA LEU A 662 21.96 -19.23 7.88
C LEU A 662 22.98 -19.92 8.78
N LEU A 663 24.16 -19.30 8.99
CA LEU A 663 25.17 -19.83 9.92
C LEU A 663 24.76 -19.69 11.39
N ALA A 664 23.95 -18.69 11.74
CA ALA A 664 23.43 -18.54 13.10
C ALA A 664 22.30 -19.53 13.42
N ASP A 665 21.54 -19.97 12.41
CA ASP A 665 20.38 -20.86 12.59
C ASP A 665 20.77 -22.37 12.56
N PRO A 666 20.78 -23.07 13.71
CA PRO A 666 21.10 -24.50 13.75
C PRO A 666 20.06 -25.39 13.06
N ALA A 667 18.85 -24.87 12.79
CA ALA A 667 17.79 -25.58 12.08
C ALA A 667 17.84 -25.38 10.56
N ALA A 668 18.76 -24.55 10.05
CA ALA A 668 18.92 -24.34 8.62
C ALA A 668 19.21 -25.67 7.89
N PRO A 669 18.51 -25.98 6.79
CA PRO A 669 18.71 -27.22 6.05
C PRO A 669 20.04 -27.22 5.30
N THR A 670 20.54 -28.43 4.98
CA THR A 670 21.82 -28.62 4.30
C THR A 670 21.88 -27.98 2.91
N SER A 671 20.75 -27.86 2.20
CA SER A 671 20.67 -27.21 0.89
C SER A 671 19.66 -26.07 0.95
N VAL A 672 20.10 -24.87 0.53
CA VAL A 672 19.24 -23.68 0.47
C VAL A 672 19.47 -22.92 -0.82
N VAL A 673 18.36 -22.47 -1.42
CA VAL A 673 18.39 -21.54 -2.56
C VAL A 673 18.32 -20.13 -2.02
N VAL A 674 19.28 -19.27 -2.38
CA VAL A 674 19.27 -17.86 -1.96
C VAL A 674 18.98 -16.99 -3.16
N MET A 675 17.87 -16.25 -3.12
CA MET A 675 17.36 -15.47 -4.25
C MET A 675 16.58 -14.23 -3.81
N GLY A 676 16.50 -13.24 -4.69
CA GLY A 676 15.42 -12.26 -4.70
C GLY A 676 14.25 -12.79 -5.53
N ARG A 677 13.60 -11.92 -6.33
CA ARG A 677 12.61 -12.36 -7.33
C ARG A 677 13.26 -13.26 -8.39
N ALA A 678 12.57 -14.33 -8.78
CA ALA A 678 13.02 -15.29 -9.79
C ALA A 678 11.85 -15.97 -10.56
N GLU A 679 10.70 -15.30 -10.66
CA GLU A 679 9.48 -15.81 -11.32
C GLU A 679 9.69 -16.18 -12.80
N GLY A 680 10.70 -15.60 -13.47
CA GLY A 680 11.04 -15.93 -14.87
C GLY A 680 11.66 -17.31 -15.10
N LEU A 681 11.84 -18.14 -14.06
CA LEU A 681 12.41 -19.49 -14.18
C LEU A 681 11.30 -20.57 -14.13
N PRO A 682 10.82 -21.07 -15.29
CA PRO A 682 9.60 -21.91 -15.37
C PRO A 682 9.75 -23.32 -14.78
N THR A 683 10.97 -23.74 -14.49
CA THR A 683 11.33 -25.04 -13.90
C THR A 683 11.38 -25.01 -12.37
N LEU A 684 11.29 -23.82 -11.76
CA LEU A 684 11.16 -23.68 -10.31
C LEU A 684 9.69 -23.73 -9.91
N THR A 685 9.39 -24.54 -8.89
CA THR A 685 8.06 -24.57 -8.29
C THR A 685 8.09 -23.82 -6.97
N LEU A 686 7.40 -22.67 -6.91
CA LEU A 686 7.13 -21.93 -5.69
C LEU A 686 5.75 -22.30 -5.15
N PRO A 687 5.50 -22.21 -3.82
CA PRO A 687 4.19 -22.46 -3.26
C PRO A 687 3.20 -21.42 -3.78
N HIS A 688 2.15 -21.89 -4.43
CA HIS A 688 0.98 -21.05 -4.72
C HIS A 688 0.04 -21.09 -3.51
N ARG A 689 -0.27 -19.92 -2.96
CA ARG A 689 -1.31 -19.76 -1.94
C ARG A 689 -2.50 -19.07 -2.59
N GLU A 690 -3.68 -19.65 -2.44
CA GLU A 690 -4.92 -18.98 -2.81
C GLU A 690 -5.13 -17.76 -1.90
N LEU A 691 -5.31 -16.60 -2.51
CA LEU A 691 -5.49 -15.35 -1.79
C LEU A 691 -6.96 -15.19 -1.37
N PRO A 692 -7.23 -14.59 -0.21
CA PRO A 692 -8.59 -14.27 0.19
C PRO A 692 -9.20 -13.23 -0.77
N LEU A 693 -10.50 -13.33 -1.01
CA LEU A 693 -11.26 -12.34 -1.79
C LEU A 693 -11.48 -11.08 -0.95
N LEU A 694 -10.57 -10.12 -1.06
CA LEU A 694 -10.59 -8.85 -0.33
C LEU A 694 -10.59 -7.67 -1.30
N ARG A 695 -11.21 -6.55 -0.89
CA ARG A 695 -11.47 -5.38 -1.75
C ARG A 695 -10.24 -4.89 -2.51
N PHE A 696 -9.10 -4.80 -1.85
CA PHE A 696 -7.90 -4.14 -2.41
C PHE A 696 -6.92 -5.10 -3.09
N LEU A 697 -7.35 -6.33 -3.40
CA LEU A 697 -6.52 -7.40 -3.98
C LEU A 697 -7.07 -7.88 -5.33
N GLU A 698 -7.58 -6.97 -6.16
CA GLU A 698 -8.27 -7.33 -7.41
C GLU A 698 -7.35 -7.98 -8.44
N ARG A 699 -6.14 -7.42 -8.63
CA ARG A 699 -5.20 -7.87 -9.65
C ARG A 699 -3.81 -8.03 -9.07
N VAL A 700 -3.45 -9.28 -8.75
CA VAL A 700 -2.11 -9.65 -8.27
C VAL A 700 -1.07 -9.42 -9.36
N GLN A 701 -0.07 -8.60 -9.07
CA GLN A 701 1.06 -8.32 -9.94
C GLN A 701 2.27 -9.19 -9.60
N VAL A 702 2.52 -9.42 -8.30
CA VAL A 702 3.64 -10.21 -7.79
C VAL A 702 3.18 -10.95 -6.54
N HIS A 703 3.52 -12.23 -6.41
CA HIS A 703 3.20 -12.99 -5.20
C HIS A 703 4.23 -14.08 -4.87
N TYR A 704 5.06 -13.79 -3.87
CA TYR A 704 5.91 -14.75 -3.20
C TYR A 704 5.32 -15.03 -1.82
N ALA A 705 4.62 -16.16 -1.68
CA ALA A 705 3.90 -16.50 -0.45
C ALA A 705 4.78 -16.38 0.80
N GLY A 706 4.35 -15.56 1.76
CA GLY A 706 5.09 -15.29 3.00
C GLY A 706 6.31 -14.36 2.86
N VAL A 707 6.58 -13.80 1.68
CA VAL A 707 7.67 -12.84 1.44
C VAL A 707 7.13 -11.52 0.90
N GLU A 708 6.48 -11.52 -0.26
CA GLU A 708 6.04 -10.29 -0.93
C GLU A 708 4.70 -10.49 -1.65
N LEU A 709 3.84 -9.47 -1.59
CA LEU A 709 2.61 -9.39 -2.37
C LEU A 709 2.47 -7.97 -2.93
N VAL A 710 2.22 -7.87 -4.23
CA VAL A 710 1.87 -6.61 -4.91
C VAL A 710 0.57 -6.83 -5.65
N ALA A 711 -0.43 -6.00 -5.37
CA ALA A 711 -1.73 -6.07 -6.01
C ALA A 711 -2.25 -4.68 -6.38
N ASP A 712 -2.97 -4.62 -7.48
CA ASP A 712 -3.64 -3.41 -7.95
C ASP A 712 -5.14 -3.50 -7.64
N ALA A 713 -5.76 -2.34 -7.38
CA ALA A 713 -7.19 -2.17 -7.26
C ALA A 713 -7.61 -0.84 -7.91
N ASP A 714 -8.70 -0.84 -8.65
CA ASP A 714 -9.26 0.41 -9.19
C ASP A 714 -10.22 1.03 -8.19
N LEU A 715 -10.03 2.32 -7.94
CA LEU A 715 -10.91 3.12 -7.11
C LEU A 715 -11.85 3.94 -7.99
N SER A 716 -13.15 3.89 -7.73
CA SER A 716 -14.16 4.65 -8.49
C SER A 716 -15.34 5.06 -7.60
N ALA A 717 -16.01 6.18 -7.88
CA ALA A 717 -17.18 6.59 -7.11
C ALA A 717 -18.35 5.59 -7.16
N THR A 718 -18.35 4.69 -8.16
CA THR A 718 -19.39 3.65 -8.34
C THR A 718 -19.12 2.43 -7.46
N ASP A 719 -17.85 2.03 -7.35
CA ASP A 719 -17.44 0.81 -6.64
C ASP A 719 -17.03 1.10 -5.18
N ASP A 720 -16.52 2.30 -4.92
CA ASP A 720 -16.08 2.79 -3.62
C ASP A 720 -17.04 3.86 -3.13
N LEU A 721 -18.13 3.40 -2.52
CA LEU A 721 -19.25 4.25 -2.14
C LEU A 721 -18.92 5.29 -1.05
N TYR A 722 -17.75 5.18 -0.43
CA TYR A 722 -17.23 6.17 0.52
C TYR A 722 -16.62 7.40 -0.15
N LEU A 723 -16.21 7.32 -1.42
CA LEU A 723 -15.54 8.44 -2.09
C LEU A 723 -16.43 9.70 -2.18
N PRO A 724 -17.73 9.63 -2.55
CA PRO A 724 -18.60 10.80 -2.55
C PRO A 724 -18.78 11.44 -1.16
N ASP A 725 -18.58 10.68 -0.09
CA ASP A 725 -18.65 11.17 1.30
C ASP A 725 -17.29 11.71 1.79
N HIS A 726 -16.25 11.70 0.96
CA HIS A 726 -14.92 12.21 1.29
C HIS A 726 -14.43 13.17 0.19
N LEU A 727 -15.31 14.13 -0.14
CA LEU A 727 -15.13 15.19 -1.11
C LEU A 727 -14.51 16.43 -0.44
N LEU A 728 -13.33 16.86 -0.88
CA LEU A 728 -12.68 18.08 -0.41
C LEU A 728 -12.32 18.96 -1.60
N ASP A 729 -12.82 20.21 -1.60
CA ASP A 729 -12.57 21.21 -2.65
C ASP A 729 -12.82 20.68 -4.09
N GLY A 730 -13.85 19.82 -4.25
CA GLY A 730 -14.25 19.25 -5.54
C GLY A 730 -13.57 17.94 -5.93
N ASP A 731 -12.57 17.49 -5.16
CA ASP A 731 -11.84 16.26 -5.41
C ASP A 731 -12.27 15.13 -4.47
N LEU A 732 -12.48 13.92 -5.01
CA LEU A 732 -12.73 12.73 -4.21
C LEU A 732 -11.39 12.22 -3.67
N LEU A 733 -11.21 12.25 -2.35
CA LEU A 733 -9.96 11.83 -1.72
C LEU A 733 -10.11 10.41 -1.19
N PHE A 734 -9.15 9.54 -1.49
CA PHE A 734 -9.07 8.22 -0.85
C PHE A 734 -8.68 8.38 0.63
N PRO A 735 -9.55 8.00 1.58
CA PRO A 735 -9.34 8.29 2.99
C PRO A 735 -8.16 7.50 3.57
N ALA A 736 -7.40 8.13 4.47
CA ALA A 736 -6.28 7.51 5.17
C ALA A 736 -6.67 6.18 5.85
N VAL A 737 -7.86 6.14 6.46
CA VAL A 737 -8.39 4.95 7.15
C VAL A 737 -8.68 3.77 6.21
N LEU A 738 -9.09 4.03 4.96
CA LEU A 738 -9.22 2.98 3.94
C LEU A 738 -7.85 2.56 3.40
N GLY A 739 -6.88 3.46 3.40
CA GLY A 739 -5.48 3.11 3.17
C GLY A 739 -4.91 2.15 4.22
N MET A 740 -5.24 2.34 5.49
CA MET A 740 -4.88 1.41 6.57
C MET A 740 -5.50 0.02 6.36
N GLU A 741 -6.78 -0.01 5.97
CA GLU A 741 -7.51 -1.23 5.63
C GLU A 741 -6.84 -1.96 4.45
N ALA A 742 -6.54 -1.25 3.36
CA ALA A 742 -5.88 -1.82 2.18
C ALA A 742 -4.51 -2.46 2.50
N MET A 743 -3.66 -1.76 3.26
CA MET A 743 -2.37 -2.30 3.72
C MET A 743 -2.55 -3.54 4.62
N THR A 744 -3.57 -3.54 5.48
CA THR A 744 -3.88 -4.67 6.37
C THR A 744 -4.43 -5.88 5.61
N GLN A 745 -5.29 -5.66 4.60
CA GLN A 745 -5.79 -6.71 3.71
C GLN A 745 -4.67 -7.40 2.96
N ALA A 746 -3.76 -6.62 2.37
CA ALA A 746 -2.59 -7.15 1.69
C ALA A 746 -1.66 -7.92 2.64
N ALA A 747 -1.40 -7.39 3.85
CA ALA A 747 -0.59 -8.08 4.85
C ALA A 747 -1.23 -9.40 5.34
N ARG A 748 -2.55 -9.44 5.54
CA ARG A 748 -3.30 -10.67 5.86
C ARG A 748 -3.22 -11.69 4.73
N ALA A 749 -3.36 -11.24 3.48
CA ALA A 749 -3.25 -12.13 2.32
C ALA A 749 -1.84 -12.71 2.16
N LEU A 750 -0.80 -11.89 2.38
CA LEU A 750 0.60 -12.32 2.32
C LEU A 750 0.95 -13.33 3.43
N THR A 751 0.61 -13.00 4.69
CA THR A 751 1.05 -13.76 5.86
C THR A 751 0.08 -14.87 6.26
N GLY A 752 -1.21 -14.68 6.01
CA GLY A 752 -2.27 -15.55 6.50
C GLY A 752 -2.66 -15.36 7.95
N ARG A 753 -2.22 -14.28 8.60
CA ARG A 753 -2.53 -14.00 10.00
C ARG A 753 -3.90 -13.34 10.11
N ASP A 754 -4.72 -13.84 11.03
CA ASP A 754 -6.05 -13.28 11.32
C ASP A 754 -6.04 -12.29 12.49
N THR A 755 -4.91 -12.12 13.17
CA THR A 755 -4.74 -11.17 14.27
C THR A 755 -4.61 -9.74 13.75
N VAL A 756 -5.20 -8.78 14.46
CA VAL A 756 -5.05 -7.35 14.15
C VAL A 756 -3.63 -6.88 14.50
N PRO A 757 -2.89 -6.23 13.59
CA PRO A 757 -1.56 -5.72 13.88
C PRO A 757 -1.61 -4.36 14.60
N THR A 758 -0.50 -3.99 15.23
CA THR A 758 -0.20 -2.59 15.56
C THR A 758 0.40 -1.94 14.32
N LEU A 759 -0.10 -0.78 13.92
CA LEU A 759 0.47 -0.01 12.80
C LEU A 759 1.51 0.98 13.35
N ARG A 760 2.72 0.99 12.80
CA ARG A 760 3.83 1.86 13.20
C ARG A 760 4.34 2.67 12.02
N ASP A 761 4.98 3.80 12.32
CA ASP A 761 5.70 4.63 11.36
C ASP A 761 4.82 4.95 10.13
N MET A 762 3.56 5.32 10.40
CA MET A 762 2.57 5.55 9.36
C MET A 762 2.75 6.93 8.78
N GLU A 763 2.86 7.01 7.46
CA GLU A 763 3.07 8.26 6.73
C GLU A 763 2.02 8.40 5.62
N PHE A 764 1.35 9.54 5.59
CA PHE A 764 0.41 9.94 4.52
C PHE A 764 1.07 11.04 3.69
N LEU A 765 2.06 10.64 2.90
CA LEU A 765 2.96 11.54 2.20
C LEU A 765 2.24 12.39 1.16
N ARG A 766 1.22 11.81 0.51
CA ARG A 766 0.49 12.43 -0.60
C ARG A 766 -0.97 11.98 -0.60
N PRO A 767 -1.93 12.86 -0.90
CA PRO A 767 -3.30 12.44 -1.13
C PRO A 767 -3.38 11.58 -2.39
N ILE A 768 -4.25 10.57 -2.37
CA ILE A 768 -4.65 9.82 -3.57
C ILE A 768 -6.00 10.39 -3.99
N VAL A 769 -6.07 10.91 -5.21
CA VAL A 769 -7.27 11.59 -5.73
C VAL A 769 -7.96 10.67 -6.72
N VAL A 770 -9.28 10.62 -6.67
CA VAL A 770 -10.12 9.88 -7.61
C VAL A 770 -10.96 10.88 -8.40
N PRO A 771 -10.87 10.90 -9.75
CA PRO A 771 -11.72 11.77 -10.56
C PRO A 771 -13.20 11.43 -10.35
N VAL A 772 -14.07 12.46 -10.27
CA VAL A 772 -15.51 12.30 -10.03
C VAL A 772 -16.19 11.34 -11.02
N ASP A 773 -15.86 11.48 -12.31
CA ASP A 773 -16.39 10.66 -13.40
C ASP A 773 -15.38 9.61 -13.92
N GLY A 774 -14.40 9.23 -13.10
CA GLY A 774 -13.32 8.35 -13.51
C GLY A 774 -12.89 7.36 -12.43
N SER A 775 -11.70 6.79 -12.65
CA SER A 775 -11.08 5.87 -11.73
C SER A 775 -9.59 6.18 -11.55
N THR A 776 -9.07 5.78 -10.39
CA THR A 776 -7.63 5.82 -10.08
C THR A 776 -7.21 4.42 -9.64
N THR A 777 -6.21 3.85 -10.29
CA THR A 777 -5.62 2.57 -9.86
C THR A 777 -4.64 2.82 -8.73
N ILE A 778 -4.86 2.16 -7.59
CA ILE A 778 -3.87 2.06 -6.53
C ILE A 778 -3.13 0.73 -6.63
N ARG A 779 -1.87 0.74 -6.21
CA ARG A 779 -1.01 -0.43 -6.06
C ARG A 779 -0.62 -0.56 -4.60
N VAL A 780 -1.06 -1.63 -3.97
CA VAL A 780 -0.71 -1.99 -2.59
C VAL A 780 0.41 -3.02 -2.64
N ALA A 781 1.57 -2.66 -2.09
CA ALA A 781 2.72 -3.55 -1.99
C ALA A 781 3.06 -3.83 -0.52
N VAL A 782 3.23 -5.10 -0.18
CA VAL A 782 3.61 -5.54 1.17
C VAL A 782 4.82 -6.48 1.12
N LEU A 783 5.71 -6.35 2.09
CA LEU A 783 6.94 -7.14 2.23
C LEU A 783 7.10 -7.59 3.68
N ALA A 784 7.14 -8.90 3.91
CA ALA A 784 7.43 -9.48 5.22
C ALA A 784 8.94 -9.38 5.49
N ASP A 785 9.31 -8.57 6.48
CA ASP A 785 10.71 -8.45 6.91
C ASP A 785 11.10 -9.66 7.78
N ASP A 786 10.20 -10.11 8.65
CA ASP A 786 10.37 -11.26 9.54
C ASP A 786 9.03 -11.91 9.96
N ASP A 787 9.07 -12.77 10.99
CA ASP A 787 7.91 -13.49 11.54
C ASP A 787 6.93 -12.59 12.31
N ARG A 788 7.20 -11.29 12.46
CA ARG A 788 6.38 -10.35 13.23
C ARG A 788 6.04 -9.07 12.48
N THR A 789 6.83 -8.67 11.49
CA THR A 789 6.73 -7.35 10.88
C THR A 789 6.56 -7.43 9.36
N VAL A 790 5.64 -6.60 8.85
CA VAL A 790 5.36 -6.44 7.42
C VAL A 790 5.41 -4.96 7.09
N ARG A 791 6.25 -4.55 6.16
CA ARG A 791 6.19 -3.20 5.59
C ARG A 791 5.16 -3.14 4.49
N ALA A 792 4.42 -2.03 4.41
CA ALA A 792 3.40 -1.80 3.42
C ALA A 792 3.54 -0.39 2.82
N VAL A 793 3.27 -0.29 1.52
CA VAL A 793 3.15 0.98 0.80
C VAL A 793 1.96 0.95 -0.16
N ILE A 794 1.32 2.10 -0.36
CA ILE A 794 0.33 2.33 -1.40
C ILE A 794 0.87 3.36 -2.38
N ARG A 795 0.80 3.06 -3.68
CA ARG A 795 1.15 3.96 -4.77
C ARG A 795 -0.03 4.16 -5.70
N SER A 796 -0.12 5.32 -6.35
CA SER A 796 -1.19 5.64 -7.30
C SER A 796 -0.66 5.68 -8.74
N SER A 797 -1.51 5.30 -9.69
CA SER A 797 -1.27 5.47 -11.13
C SER A 797 -1.05 6.93 -11.51
N GLU A 798 -1.52 7.89 -10.70
CA GLU A 798 -1.28 9.33 -10.86
C GLU A 798 0.21 9.70 -10.88
N THR A 799 1.05 8.90 -10.21
CA THR A 799 2.51 9.07 -10.19
C THR A 799 3.25 8.03 -11.04
N GLY A 800 2.52 7.28 -11.88
CA GLY A 800 3.04 6.11 -12.57
C GLY A 800 3.57 5.04 -11.61
N PHE A 801 3.03 4.97 -10.39
CA PHE A 801 3.50 4.11 -9.30
C PHE A 801 4.97 4.33 -8.87
N LYS A 802 5.55 5.51 -9.15
CA LYS A 802 6.94 5.83 -8.81
C LYS A 802 7.11 6.40 -7.40
N ALA A 803 6.01 6.84 -6.75
CA ALA A 803 6.04 7.46 -5.43
C ALA A 803 5.07 6.82 -4.44
N ASP A 804 5.55 6.63 -3.21
CA ASP A 804 4.73 6.19 -2.09
C ASP A 804 3.74 7.31 -1.72
N HIS A 805 2.47 6.95 -1.60
CA HIS A 805 1.43 7.85 -1.11
C HIS A 805 1.23 7.59 0.37
N PHE A 806 0.96 6.33 0.72
CA PHE A 806 0.86 5.87 2.10
C PHE A 806 1.94 4.83 2.38
N SER A 807 2.45 4.81 3.61
CA SER A 807 3.33 3.74 4.09
C SER A 807 3.09 3.43 5.56
N ALA A 808 3.36 2.20 5.97
CA ALA A 808 3.28 1.76 7.35
C ALA A 808 4.11 0.49 7.60
N VAL A 809 4.43 0.23 8.86
CA VAL A 809 4.92 -1.05 9.36
C VAL A 809 3.80 -1.71 10.16
N LEU A 810 3.37 -2.91 9.77
CA LEU A 810 2.42 -3.73 10.50
C LEU A 810 3.18 -4.67 11.43
N ASP A 811 2.99 -4.52 12.73
CA ASP A 811 3.67 -5.27 13.78
C ASP A 811 2.68 -6.17 14.54
N TYR A 812 2.92 -7.48 14.48
CA TYR A 812 2.08 -8.50 15.12
C TYR A 812 2.60 -8.93 16.50
N GLY A 813 3.72 -8.36 16.97
CA GLY A 813 4.29 -8.62 18.29
C GLY A 813 3.99 -7.53 19.33
N ASP A 814 3.74 -6.29 18.88
CA ASP A 814 3.43 -5.15 19.74
C ASP A 814 1.97 -5.20 20.23
N ARG A 815 1.77 -5.07 21.55
CA ARG A 815 0.46 -5.26 22.21
C ARG A 815 -0.01 -3.98 22.88
N LEU A 816 -1.33 -3.76 22.84
CA LEU A 816 -1.97 -2.65 23.54
C LEU A 816 -1.60 -2.64 25.03
N PRO A 817 -1.14 -1.51 25.59
CA PRO A 817 -0.78 -1.41 26.99
C PRO A 817 -2.02 -1.44 27.91
N GLU A 818 -1.89 -2.03 29.10
CA GLU A 818 -2.94 -2.06 30.13
C GLU A 818 -3.01 -0.71 30.89
N VAL A 819 -3.47 0.35 30.23
CA VAL A 819 -3.68 1.68 30.85
C VAL A 819 -5.08 2.19 30.54
N SER A 820 -5.92 2.39 31.56
CA SER A 820 -7.27 2.97 31.39
C SER A 820 -7.27 4.47 31.69
N PRO A 821 -7.72 5.34 30.76
CA PRO A 821 -7.78 6.79 30.96
C PRO A 821 -8.88 7.25 31.94
N GLY A 822 -9.68 6.33 32.50
CA GLY A 822 -10.79 6.62 33.41
C GLY A 822 -12.12 6.81 32.67
N ILE A 823 -13.23 6.88 33.42
CA ILE A 823 -14.59 7.02 32.84
C ILE A 823 -14.93 8.50 32.70
N ALA A 824 -15.29 8.94 31.49
CA ALA A 824 -15.85 10.27 31.27
C ALA A 824 -17.29 10.35 31.82
N THR A 825 -17.56 11.28 32.74
CA THR A 825 -18.86 11.40 33.44
C THR A 825 -19.58 12.73 33.16
N GLU A 826 -18.92 13.65 32.48
CA GLU A 826 -19.34 15.01 32.17
C GLU A 826 -20.47 15.01 31.14
N PRO A 827 -21.52 15.83 31.28
CA PRO A 827 -22.59 15.89 30.29
C PRO A 827 -22.07 16.36 28.92
N LEU A 828 -22.79 16.00 27.85
CA LEU A 828 -22.51 16.53 26.51
C LEU A 828 -22.69 18.05 26.47
N LEU A 829 -21.83 18.72 25.71
CA LEU A 829 -21.94 20.13 25.39
C LEU A 829 -23.18 20.38 24.52
N ALA A 830 -23.77 21.57 24.65
CA ALA A 830 -24.85 22.03 23.78
C ALA A 830 -24.26 22.39 22.40
N LEU A 831 -24.05 21.36 21.58
CA LEU A 831 -23.44 21.42 20.26
C LEU A 831 -24.00 20.24 19.45
N ASP A 832 -24.68 20.51 18.33
CA ASP A 832 -25.19 19.48 17.42
C ASP A 832 -24.20 19.24 16.27
N PRO A 833 -23.49 18.10 16.24
CA PRO A 833 -22.51 17.82 15.19
C PRO A 833 -23.06 17.92 13.77
N HIS A 834 -24.28 17.43 13.52
CA HIS A 834 -24.85 17.35 12.18
C HIS A 834 -25.16 18.70 11.56
N THR A 835 -25.66 19.65 12.36
CA THR A 835 -26.09 20.96 11.87
C THR A 835 -25.05 22.06 12.07
N GLU A 836 -24.13 21.88 13.03
CA GLU A 836 -23.18 22.92 13.44
C GLU A 836 -21.72 22.62 13.05
N LEU A 837 -21.33 21.35 12.81
CA LEU A 837 -19.94 20.96 12.53
C LEU A 837 -19.73 20.47 11.09
N TYR A 838 -20.53 19.52 10.61
CA TYR A 838 -20.39 18.99 9.24
C TYR A 838 -20.80 20.02 8.18
N GLY A 839 -19.96 20.19 7.16
CA GLY A 839 -19.98 21.26 6.16
C GLY A 839 -18.99 22.39 6.49
N PRO A 840 -19.30 23.29 7.43
CA PRO A 840 -18.47 24.48 7.70
C PRO A 840 -17.09 24.18 8.31
N VAL A 841 -17.01 23.12 9.14
CA VAL A 841 -15.78 22.71 9.82
C VAL A 841 -15.34 21.36 9.27
N LEU A 842 -16.16 20.32 9.43
CA LEU A 842 -15.85 18.96 9.01
C LEU A 842 -16.38 18.72 7.58
N PHE A 843 -15.53 18.39 6.62
CA PHE A 843 -15.95 18.24 5.20
C PHE A 843 -16.64 16.90 4.91
N GLN A 844 -16.58 15.97 5.85
CA GLN A 844 -17.07 14.60 5.73
C GLN A 844 -18.58 14.49 5.42
N GLY A 845 -18.91 13.65 4.45
CA GLY A 845 -20.25 13.20 4.09
C GLY A 845 -20.75 12.00 4.92
N GLY A 846 -21.94 11.51 4.59
CA GLY A 846 -22.81 10.74 5.49
C GLY A 846 -22.16 9.52 6.16
N ARG A 847 -21.40 8.71 5.41
CA ARG A 847 -20.69 7.53 5.96
C ARG A 847 -19.71 7.86 7.09
N PHE A 848 -19.10 9.04 7.01
CA PHE A 848 -18.10 9.51 7.95
C PHE A 848 -18.68 10.40 9.06
N GLN A 849 -20.00 10.67 9.08
CA GLN A 849 -20.63 11.50 10.10
C GLN A 849 -20.94 10.72 11.39
N GLN A 850 -19.92 10.19 12.07
CA GLN A 850 -20.10 9.32 13.25
C GLN A 850 -19.98 10.05 14.60
N LEU A 851 -19.76 11.37 14.60
CA LEU A 851 -19.61 12.16 15.83
C LEU A 851 -20.96 12.37 16.52
N LEU A 852 -21.12 11.86 17.74
CA LEU A 852 -22.35 12.01 18.54
C LEU A 852 -22.34 13.28 19.40
N GLY A 853 -21.17 13.79 19.76
CA GLY A 853 -21.02 15.05 20.49
C GLY A 853 -19.73 15.10 21.32
N TYR A 854 -19.52 16.23 22.00
CA TYR A 854 -18.36 16.43 22.89
C TYR A 854 -18.80 16.50 24.35
N ARG A 855 -18.09 15.80 25.23
CA ARG A 855 -18.15 16.01 26.69
C ARG A 855 -17.19 17.11 27.11
N GLN A 856 -16.06 17.23 26.41
CA GLN A 856 -15.07 18.29 26.60
C GLN A 856 -14.52 18.72 25.24
N LEU A 857 -14.34 20.03 25.05
CA LEU A 857 -13.73 20.59 23.85
C LEU A 857 -12.87 21.79 24.25
N GLN A 858 -11.57 21.68 24.04
CA GLN A 858 -10.57 22.70 24.40
C GLN A 858 -9.60 22.90 23.23
N ALA A 859 -8.77 23.95 23.29
CA ALA A 859 -7.75 24.16 22.27
C ALA A 859 -6.77 23.00 22.15
N LYS A 860 -6.39 22.36 23.27
CA LYS A 860 -5.31 21.35 23.33
C LYS A 860 -5.80 19.94 23.64
N GLY A 861 -7.10 19.68 23.49
CA GLY A 861 -7.66 18.35 23.76
C GLY A 861 -9.17 18.33 23.76
N CYS A 862 -9.74 17.13 23.64
CA CYS A 862 -11.18 16.93 23.67
C CYS A 862 -11.53 15.54 24.24
N VAL A 863 -12.79 15.42 24.68
CA VAL A 863 -13.43 14.14 24.98
C VAL A 863 -14.71 14.08 24.15
N ALA A 864 -14.78 13.14 23.20
CA ALA A 864 -15.86 13.03 22.24
C ALA A 864 -16.55 11.65 22.29
N GLU A 865 -17.85 11.62 22.05
CA GLU A 865 -18.59 10.38 21.80
C GLU A 865 -18.70 10.14 20.30
N VAL A 866 -18.35 8.93 19.88
CA VAL A 866 -18.34 8.51 18.48
C VAL A 866 -19.19 7.26 18.33
N SER A 867 -20.02 7.18 17.31
CA SER A 867 -20.74 5.95 16.96
C SER A 867 -19.73 4.86 16.60
N SER A 868 -19.90 3.67 17.13
CA SER A 868 -19.05 2.51 16.85
C SER A 868 -19.31 1.89 15.47
N HIS A 869 -20.44 2.22 14.84
CA HIS A 869 -20.87 1.63 13.58
C HIS A 869 -21.67 2.64 12.75
N SER A 870 -21.33 2.73 11.47
CA SER A 870 -22.06 3.55 10.50
C SER A 870 -23.33 2.86 9.97
N GLY A 871 -23.37 1.53 10.01
CA GLY A 871 -24.40 0.73 9.34
C GLY A 871 -24.40 0.87 7.81
N ALA A 872 -23.36 1.48 7.25
CA ALA A 872 -23.27 1.82 5.85
C ALA A 872 -22.51 0.75 5.04
N THR A 873 -22.86 0.65 3.76
CA THR A 873 -22.08 -0.12 2.79
C THR A 873 -20.90 0.72 2.29
N TRP A 874 -19.69 0.19 2.43
CA TRP A 874 -18.44 0.84 2.03
C TRP A 874 -18.11 0.60 0.55
N PHE A 875 -18.45 -0.58 0.03
CA PHE A 875 -18.13 -1.00 -1.33
C PHE A 875 -19.41 -1.38 -2.10
N GLY A 876 -19.34 -1.34 -3.43
CA GLY A 876 -20.41 -1.75 -4.34
C GLY A 876 -20.71 -3.25 -4.24
N THR A 877 -21.91 -3.64 -4.70
CA THR A 877 -22.48 -5.00 -4.52
C THR A 877 -21.62 -6.13 -5.08
N PHE A 878 -20.77 -5.85 -6.06
CA PHE A 878 -19.92 -6.86 -6.71
C PHE A 878 -18.52 -6.97 -6.09
N HIS A 879 -18.20 -6.18 -5.07
CA HIS A 879 -16.94 -6.24 -4.34
C HIS A 879 -17.11 -6.91 -2.97
N PRO A 880 -16.07 -7.59 -2.45
CA PRO A 880 -16.07 -8.11 -1.08
C PRO A 880 -16.31 -6.98 -0.06
N GLY A 881 -17.30 -7.18 0.82
CA GLY A 881 -17.69 -6.22 1.86
C GLY A 881 -16.89 -6.31 3.16
N ASP A 882 -16.01 -7.31 3.28
CA ASP A 882 -15.32 -7.63 4.53
C ASP A 882 -14.28 -6.56 4.88
N LEU A 883 -14.42 -6.00 6.08
CA LEU A 883 -13.45 -5.10 6.70
C LEU A 883 -12.66 -5.88 7.77
N LEU A 884 -11.34 -5.74 7.76
CA LEU A 884 -10.44 -6.36 8.73
C LEU A 884 -10.26 -5.49 9.97
N LEU A 885 -10.38 -4.18 9.80
CA LEU A 885 -10.36 -3.20 10.87
C LEU A 885 -11.79 -2.85 11.30
N SER A 886 -11.94 -2.22 12.48
CA SER A 886 -13.23 -1.64 12.90
C SER A 886 -13.73 -0.57 11.91
N ASP A 887 -15.01 -0.17 12.04
CA ASP A 887 -15.70 0.76 11.13
C ASP A 887 -14.84 1.97 10.70
N PRO A 888 -14.59 2.16 9.39
CA PRO A 888 -13.76 3.24 8.88
C PRO A 888 -14.31 4.64 9.21
N GLY A 889 -15.63 4.80 9.24
CA GLY A 889 -16.30 6.06 9.53
C GLY A 889 -16.08 6.51 10.97
N ALA A 890 -16.17 5.56 11.91
CA ALA A 890 -15.85 5.80 13.31
C ALA A 890 -14.39 6.24 13.48
N ARG A 891 -13.45 5.56 12.79
CA ARG A 891 -12.01 5.86 12.89
C ARG A 891 -11.65 7.21 12.27
N ASP A 892 -12.22 7.54 11.13
CA ASP A 892 -12.05 8.86 10.50
C ASP A 892 -12.58 9.97 11.42
N THR A 893 -13.75 9.76 12.02
CA THR A 893 -14.33 10.68 13.00
C THR A 893 -13.41 10.91 14.19
N MET A 894 -12.73 9.86 14.70
CA MET A 894 -11.79 10.01 15.83
C MET A 894 -10.65 10.97 15.49
N MET A 895 -10.16 10.90 14.25
CA MET A 895 -9.10 11.76 13.74
C MET A 895 -9.59 13.21 13.56
N HIS A 896 -10.77 13.38 12.96
CA HIS A 896 -11.29 14.69 12.59
C HIS A 896 -12.04 15.41 13.71
N ALA A 897 -12.42 14.72 14.80
CA ALA A 897 -12.91 15.36 16.03
C ALA A 897 -11.90 16.40 16.59
N LEU A 898 -10.62 16.21 16.32
CA LEU A 898 -9.56 17.15 16.69
C LEU A 898 -9.62 18.47 15.91
N GLN A 899 -10.28 18.51 14.75
CA GLN A 899 -10.43 19.75 13.99
C GLN A 899 -11.23 20.80 14.76
N CYS A 900 -12.14 20.40 15.64
CA CYS A 900 -12.86 21.34 16.51
C CYS A 900 -11.95 22.01 17.56
N CYS A 901 -10.75 21.45 17.82
CA CYS A 901 -9.72 22.06 18.66
C CYS A 901 -8.91 23.14 17.90
N VAL A 902 -8.98 23.14 16.57
CA VAL A 902 -8.37 24.11 15.64
C VAL A 902 -9.42 24.58 14.61
N PRO A 903 -10.51 25.22 15.06
CA PRO A 903 -11.71 25.38 14.25
C PRO A 903 -11.56 26.40 13.11
N ASP A 904 -10.47 27.17 13.07
CA ASP A 904 -10.11 28.09 11.99
C ASP A 904 -9.21 27.45 10.93
N ALA A 905 -9.06 26.13 10.93
CA ALA A 905 -8.29 25.41 9.92
C ALA A 905 -8.95 24.10 9.49
N THR A 906 -8.64 23.68 8.25
CA THR A 906 -8.86 22.32 7.79
C THR A 906 -7.62 21.50 8.09
N LEU A 907 -7.78 20.44 8.89
CA LEU A 907 -6.70 19.54 9.28
C LEU A 907 -6.78 18.26 8.46
N LEU A 908 -5.67 17.86 7.85
CA LEU A 908 -5.53 16.55 7.21
C LEU A 908 -4.45 15.71 7.92
N PRO A 909 -4.61 14.39 7.97
CA PRO A 909 -3.58 13.52 8.51
C PRO A 909 -2.31 13.53 7.67
N ALA A 910 -1.17 13.63 8.35
CA ALA A 910 0.15 13.51 7.74
C ALA A 910 0.89 12.25 8.21
N GLY A 911 0.57 11.71 9.39
CA GLY A 911 1.15 10.45 9.86
C GLY A 911 0.75 10.08 11.28
N ILE A 912 1.12 8.87 11.71
CA ILE A 912 0.90 8.35 13.06
C ILE A 912 2.14 7.55 13.46
N GLU A 913 2.77 7.88 14.59
CA GLU A 913 3.96 7.16 15.07
C GLU A 913 3.63 5.69 15.41
N ARG A 914 2.53 5.47 16.14
CA ARG A 914 2.07 4.13 16.52
C ARG A 914 0.57 4.12 16.78
N LEU A 915 -0.13 3.13 16.23
CA LEU A 915 -1.56 2.90 16.36
C LEU A 915 -1.82 1.44 16.78
N HIS A 916 -2.23 1.25 18.03
CA HIS A 916 -2.74 -0.03 18.51
C HIS A 916 -4.23 -0.10 18.20
N LEU A 917 -4.59 -0.85 17.16
CA LEU A 917 -5.95 -0.98 16.68
C LEU A 917 -6.84 -1.77 17.65
N ALA A 918 -8.10 -1.40 17.74
CA ALA A 918 -9.09 -2.22 18.44
C ALA A 918 -9.30 -3.56 17.73
N ASP A 919 -9.49 -4.62 18.51
CA ASP A 919 -10.03 -5.87 18.00
C ASP A 919 -11.50 -5.62 17.56
N PRO A 920 -11.87 -5.85 16.28
CA PRO A 920 -13.25 -5.70 15.81
C PRO A 920 -14.26 -6.45 16.67
N ALA A 921 -13.90 -7.62 17.21
CA ALA A 921 -14.77 -8.39 18.08
C ALA A 921 -15.02 -7.72 19.44
N ALA A 922 -14.08 -6.90 19.93
CA ALA A 922 -14.23 -6.14 21.17
C ALA A 922 -15.11 -4.89 21.00
N VAL A 923 -15.20 -4.36 19.78
CA VAL A 923 -16.06 -3.22 19.43
C VAL A 923 -17.47 -3.68 19.06
N GLN A 924 -17.61 -4.92 18.61
CA GLN A 924 -18.89 -5.48 18.19
C GLN A 924 -19.94 -5.44 19.32
N GLY A 925 -21.08 -4.80 19.04
CA GLY A 925 -22.19 -4.68 19.98
C GLY A 925 -22.11 -3.50 20.94
N LEU A 926 -21.05 -2.69 20.89
CA LEU A 926 -21.08 -1.35 21.47
C LEU A 926 -21.87 -0.43 20.55
N ASP A 927 -22.66 0.50 21.11
CA ASP A 927 -23.34 1.55 20.32
C ASP A 927 -22.46 2.79 20.14
N LYS A 928 -21.49 2.99 21.04
CA LYS A 928 -20.62 4.16 21.04
C LYS A 928 -19.26 3.88 21.66
N LEU A 929 -18.32 4.73 21.29
CA LEU A 929 -16.95 4.80 21.75
C LEU A 929 -16.69 6.17 22.38
N VAL A 930 -15.77 6.24 23.34
CA VAL A 930 -15.35 7.50 23.95
C VAL A 930 -13.90 7.77 23.55
N LEU A 931 -13.69 8.86 22.82
CA LEU A 931 -12.38 9.37 22.44
C LEU A 931 -11.88 10.33 23.52
N HIS A 932 -10.66 10.12 24.00
CA HIS A 932 -9.90 11.05 24.83
C HIS A 932 -8.67 11.49 24.04
N ALA A 933 -8.55 12.79 23.73
CA ALA A 933 -7.44 13.29 22.92
C ALA A 933 -6.72 14.44 23.61
N THR A 934 -5.38 14.41 23.57
CA THR A 934 -4.52 15.43 24.16
C THR A 934 -3.42 15.86 23.19
N GLU A 935 -3.22 17.15 23.02
CA GLU A 935 -2.12 17.70 22.21
C GLU A 935 -0.80 17.47 22.94
N ARG A 936 0.15 16.78 22.30
CA ARG A 936 1.51 16.59 22.79
C ARG A 936 2.37 17.82 22.48
N SER A 937 2.26 18.34 21.26
CA SER A 937 3.01 19.52 20.82
C SER A 937 2.43 20.12 19.54
N ARG A 938 2.84 21.35 19.23
CA ARG A 938 2.55 22.03 17.95
C ARG A 938 3.83 22.64 17.42
N THR A 939 4.11 22.44 16.13
CA THR A 939 5.21 23.10 15.42
C THR A 939 4.65 23.74 14.14
N GLY A 940 4.55 25.07 14.13
CA GLY A 940 3.92 25.79 13.02
C GLY A 940 2.48 25.33 12.79
N ASP A 941 2.23 24.80 11.60
CA ASP A 941 0.92 24.34 11.14
C ASP A 941 0.71 22.82 11.33
N THR A 942 1.66 22.18 12.02
CA THR A 942 1.61 20.77 12.36
C THR A 942 1.24 20.59 13.83
N TYR A 943 0.22 19.78 14.09
CA TYR A 943 -0.28 19.47 15.42
C TYR A 943 -0.08 17.99 15.73
N LEU A 944 0.45 17.67 16.91
CA LEU A 944 0.75 16.31 17.33
C LEU A 944 -0.14 15.94 18.52
N TYR A 945 -0.93 14.88 18.39
CA TYR A 945 -1.89 14.42 19.40
C TYR A 945 -1.67 12.96 19.81
N ASP A 946 -2.02 12.65 21.06
CA ASP A 946 -2.21 11.29 21.56
C ASP A 946 -3.69 11.05 21.84
N LEU A 947 -4.21 9.89 21.41
CA LEU A 947 -5.63 9.53 21.55
C LEU A 947 -5.76 8.19 22.27
N ASP A 948 -6.67 8.13 23.22
CA ASP A 948 -7.17 6.89 23.82
C ASP A 948 -8.65 6.72 23.47
N VAL A 949 -9.01 5.56 22.96
CA VAL A 949 -10.39 5.21 22.63
C VAL A 949 -10.84 4.12 23.59
N THR A 950 -11.94 4.37 24.31
CA THR A 950 -12.49 3.43 25.28
C THR A 950 -13.91 3.02 24.96
N ASP A 951 -14.36 1.91 25.57
CA ASP A 951 -15.78 1.63 25.73
C ASP A 951 -16.42 2.63 26.73
N PRO A 952 -17.77 2.65 26.85
CA PRO A 952 -18.46 3.49 27.84
C PRO A 952 -18.09 3.20 29.30
N GLU A 953 -17.55 2.01 29.58
CA GLU A 953 -17.08 1.56 30.89
C GLU A 953 -15.63 1.97 31.20
N GLY A 954 -14.93 2.64 30.26
CA GLY A 954 -13.56 3.15 30.44
C GLY A 954 -12.44 2.13 30.18
N ARG A 955 -12.75 0.98 29.55
CA ARG A 955 -11.76 0.02 29.09
C ARG A 955 -11.11 0.52 27.79
N LEU A 956 -9.79 0.55 27.76
CA LEU A 956 -9.04 0.91 26.56
C LEU A 956 -9.24 -0.13 25.45
N LEU A 957 -9.63 0.34 24.26
CA LEU A 957 -9.84 -0.46 23.06
C LEU A 957 -8.79 -0.17 21.98
N GLU A 958 -8.47 1.11 21.76
CA GLU A 958 -7.55 1.56 20.72
C GLU A 958 -6.71 2.74 21.24
N ARG A 959 -5.44 2.83 20.85
CA ARG A 959 -4.52 3.89 21.28
C ARG A 959 -3.67 4.42 20.11
N TRP A 960 -3.69 5.72 19.95
CA TRP A 960 -2.93 6.46 18.94
C TRP A 960 -1.84 7.25 19.65
N THR A 961 -0.61 7.06 19.21
CA THR A 961 0.56 7.76 19.69
C THR A 961 1.11 8.60 18.55
N GLY A 962 1.23 9.91 18.77
CA GLY A 962 1.81 10.83 17.80
C GLY A 962 1.03 10.94 16.49
N LEU A 963 -0.30 11.09 16.57
CA LEU A 963 -1.11 11.48 15.42
C LEU A 963 -0.71 12.90 14.99
N ARG A 964 -0.18 13.01 13.77
CA ARG A 964 0.25 14.27 13.18
C ARG A 964 -0.81 14.77 12.20
N LEU A 965 -1.39 15.92 12.51
CA LEU A 965 -2.35 16.64 11.68
C LEU A 965 -1.71 17.91 11.12
N GLN A 966 -1.88 18.14 9.83
CA GLN A 966 -1.38 19.31 9.11
C GLN A 966 -2.54 20.24 8.76
N ALA A 967 -2.44 21.51 9.14
CA ALA A 967 -3.35 22.52 8.62
C ALA A 967 -3.02 22.81 7.15
N VAL A 968 -3.99 22.55 6.26
CA VAL A 968 -3.86 22.78 4.81
C VAL A 968 -4.61 24.01 4.33
N ARG A 969 -5.58 24.48 5.12
CA ARG A 969 -6.36 25.69 4.85
C ARG A 969 -6.62 26.42 6.16
N LYS A 970 -6.53 27.74 6.17
CA LYS A 970 -6.88 28.60 7.30
C LYS A 970 -7.98 29.57 6.92
N GLN A 971 -8.90 29.79 7.84
CA GLN A 971 -9.95 30.80 7.75
C GLN A 971 -9.47 32.08 8.47
N ASP A 972 -10.02 33.23 8.07
CA ASP A 972 -9.72 34.54 8.67
C ASP A 972 -10.38 34.74 10.06
N GLY A 973 -11.18 33.75 10.49
CA GLY A 973 -11.89 33.73 11.76
C GLY A 973 -13.13 34.62 11.78
N ALA A 974 -13.75 34.88 10.62
CA ALA A 974 -14.80 35.89 10.50
C ALA A 974 -16.08 35.67 11.32
N GLY A 975 -16.38 34.41 11.64
CA GLY A 975 -17.70 33.99 12.10
C GLY A 975 -18.73 33.91 10.96
N PRO A 976 -20.02 33.70 11.29
CA PRO A 976 -20.56 33.59 12.65
C PRO A 976 -20.11 32.31 13.36
N TRP A 977 -19.69 32.45 14.61
CA TRP A 977 -19.17 31.32 15.40
C TRP A 977 -20.25 30.56 16.14
N VAL A 978 -20.05 29.24 16.23
CA VAL A 978 -20.70 28.40 17.24
C VAL A 978 -19.96 28.64 18.57
N PRO A 979 -20.64 28.98 19.68
CA PRO A 979 -19.99 29.33 20.95
C PRO A 979 -18.96 28.30 21.42
N ALA A 980 -19.28 27.01 21.32
CA ALA A 980 -18.37 25.93 21.74
C ALA A 980 -17.03 25.89 20.98
N LEU A 981 -17.00 26.36 19.71
CA LEU A 981 -15.79 26.44 18.89
C LEU A 981 -14.98 27.72 19.15
N LEU A 982 -15.66 28.79 19.58
CA LEU A 982 -15.00 30.08 19.78
C LEU A 982 -13.99 30.05 20.94
N GLY A 983 -14.22 29.27 21.99
CA GLY A 983 -13.27 29.07 23.10
C GLY A 983 -11.89 28.58 22.64
N PRO A 984 -11.82 27.39 21.99
CA PRO A 984 -10.58 26.88 21.38
C PRO A 984 -9.88 27.89 20.47
N TYR A 985 -10.63 28.57 19.59
CA TYR A 985 -10.08 29.59 18.70
C TYR A 985 -9.44 30.76 19.46
N LEU A 986 -10.18 31.35 20.41
CA LEU A 986 -9.71 32.49 21.22
C LEU A 986 -8.45 32.12 22.01
N GLN A 987 -8.41 30.93 22.61
CA GLN A 987 -7.23 30.45 23.32
C GLN A 987 -6.02 30.38 22.39
N ARG A 988 -6.13 29.72 21.23
CA ARG A 988 -4.99 29.59 20.30
C ARG A 988 -4.50 30.92 19.74
N ARG A 989 -5.41 31.85 19.44
CA ARG A 989 -5.03 33.16 18.91
C ARG A 989 -4.40 34.04 19.99
N THR A 990 -4.89 33.99 21.22
CA THR A 990 -4.34 34.80 22.31
C THR A 990 -2.95 34.35 22.76
N GLU A 991 -2.53 33.10 22.53
CA GLU A 991 -1.14 32.65 22.73
C GLU A 991 -0.11 33.50 21.95
N GLN A 992 -0.52 34.12 20.83
CA GLN A 992 0.35 34.97 20.02
C GLN A 992 0.47 36.40 20.55
N PHE A 993 -0.47 36.83 21.39
CA PHE A 993 -0.66 38.24 21.76
C PHE A 993 -0.50 38.50 23.26
N LEU A 994 -0.82 37.51 24.09
CA LEU A 994 -0.78 37.63 25.55
C LEU A 994 0.51 37.05 26.11
N PRO A 995 1.02 37.63 27.23
CA PRO A 995 2.29 37.21 27.84
C PRO A 995 2.26 35.81 28.47
N GLN A 996 1.07 35.20 28.56
CA GLN A 996 0.88 33.87 29.11
C GLN A 996 -0.30 33.17 28.45
N GLU A 997 -0.28 31.84 28.50
CA GLU A 997 -1.38 31.02 28.01
C GLU A 997 -2.61 31.14 28.93
N LEU A 998 -3.77 31.36 28.30
CA LEU A 998 -5.07 31.33 28.95
C LEU A 998 -5.84 30.09 28.51
N ARG A 999 -6.56 29.49 29.45
CA ARG A 999 -7.65 28.56 29.13
C ARG A 999 -8.92 29.36 28.93
N VAL A 1000 -9.62 29.14 27.82
CA VAL A 1000 -10.78 29.95 27.43
C VAL A 1000 -11.98 29.06 27.11
N ALA A 1001 -13.15 29.42 27.64
CA ALA A 1001 -14.42 28.81 27.27
C ALA A 1001 -15.45 29.88 26.94
N VAL A 1002 -16.21 29.66 25.87
CA VAL A 1002 -17.40 30.43 25.52
C VAL A 1002 -18.59 29.47 25.57
N HIS A 1003 -19.42 29.60 26.59
CA HIS A 1003 -20.55 28.72 26.83
C HIS A 1003 -21.85 29.42 26.44
N ALA A 1004 -22.71 28.77 25.65
CA ALA A 1004 -24.04 29.29 25.36
C ALA A 1004 -24.88 29.32 26.64
N ASP A 1005 -25.57 30.43 26.89
CA ASP A 1005 -26.51 30.53 28.00
C ASP A 1005 -27.79 29.72 27.70
N PRO A 1006 -28.51 29.21 28.72
CA PRO A 1006 -29.81 28.58 28.53
C PRO A 1006 -30.84 29.55 27.91
N ASP A 1007 -31.88 29.04 27.25
CA ASP A 1007 -32.91 29.85 26.59
C ASP A 1007 -33.52 30.90 27.54
N GLY A 1008 -33.29 32.19 27.23
CA GLY A 1008 -33.78 33.35 27.99
C GLY A 1008 -32.68 34.13 28.72
N PRO A 1009 -32.95 35.36 29.19
CA PRO A 1009 -31.95 36.15 29.92
C PRO A 1009 -31.57 35.48 31.25
N LEU A 1010 -30.28 35.53 31.61
CA LEU A 1010 -29.78 35.08 32.92
C LEU A 1010 -30.30 36.00 34.05
N GLU A 1011 -31.52 35.74 34.51
CA GLU A 1011 -32.17 36.48 35.59
C GLU A 1011 -31.71 35.99 36.98
N GLY A 1012 -31.11 36.91 37.74
CA GLY A 1012 -30.69 36.68 39.12
C GLY A 1012 -29.29 36.10 39.31
N VAL A 1013 -28.78 36.20 40.53
CA VAL A 1013 -27.39 35.81 40.88
C VAL A 1013 -27.18 34.30 40.75
N ALA A 1014 -28.17 33.48 41.09
CA ALA A 1014 -28.04 32.01 41.05
C ALA A 1014 -27.81 31.48 39.62
N ALA A 1015 -28.59 31.98 38.64
CA ALA A 1015 -28.46 31.59 37.23
C ALA A 1015 -27.09 31.95 36.66
N ARG A 1016 -26.63 33.19 36.88
CA ARG A 1016 -25.29 33.65 36.45
C ARG A 1016 -24.16 32.84 37.08
N ARG A 1017 -24.29 32.50 38.36
CA ARG A 1017 -23.29 31.66 39.05
C ARG A 1017 -23.24 30.23 38.51
N ALA A 1018 -24.39 29.67 38.13
CA ALA A 1018 -24.46 28.35 37.50
C ALA A 1018 -23.83 28.35 36.10
N ALA A 1019 -24.13 29.36 35.28
CA ALA A 1019 -23.53 29.53 33.95
C ALA A 1019 -22.00 29.75 34.04
N THR A 1020 -21.55 30.58 34.98
CA THR A 1020 -20.11 30.75 35.29
C THR A 1020 -19.47 29.43 35.67
N ALA A 1021 -20.11 28.64 36.54
CA ALA A 1021 -19.57 27.35 36.95
C ALA A 1021 -19.47 26.36 35.77
N ALA A 1022 -20.43 26.38 34.84
CA ALA A 1022 -20.37 25.56 33.63
C ALA A 1022 -19.22 26.00 32.71
N ALA A 1023 -19.11 27.29 32.40
CA ALA A 1023 -18.03 27.83 31.57
C ALA A 1023 -16.64 27.59 32.18
N VAL A 1024 -16.49 27.74 33.50
CA VAL A 1024 -15.22 27.45 34.21
C VAL A 1024 -14.85 25.97 34.12
N ARG A 1025 -15.81 25.04 34.29
CA ARG A 1025 -15.53 23.60 34.12
C ARG A 1025 -15.04 23.28 32.70
N ILE A 1026 -15.65 23.88 31.68
CA ILE A 1026 -15.24 23.72 30.28
C ILE A 1026 -13.82 24.26 30.08
N ALA A 1027 -13.53 25.47 30.57
CA ALA A 1027 -12.20 26.08 30.47
C ALA A 1027 -11.13 25.23 31.18
N LEU A 1028 -11.46 24.62 32.32
CA LEU A 1028 -10.51 23.81 33.08
C LEU A 1028 -10.36 22.39 32.55
N GLY A 1029 -11.37 21.82 31.88
CA GLY A 1029 -11.37 20.44 31.38
C GLY A 1029 -11.50 19.39 32.50
N ALA A 1030 -11.96 19.83 33.67
CA ALA A 1030 -12.08 18.98 34.85
C ALA A 1030 -13.23 19.46 35.74
N PRO A 1031 -13.82 18.56 36.55
CA PRO A 1031 -14.75 18.96 37.60
C PRO A 1031 -14.13 20.00 38.54
N ALA A 1032 -14.82 21.12 38.74
CA ALA A 1032 -14.37 22.22 39.59
C ALA A 1032 -15.53 22.80 40.40
N GLU A 1033 -15.31 22.97 41.71
CA GLU A 1033 -16.25 23.69 42.59
C GLU A 1033 -15.93 25.19 42.54
N VAL A 1034 -16.87 25.99 42.01
CA VAL A 1034 -16.72 27.45 41.90
C VAL A 1034 -17.32 28.16 43.12
N ARG A 1035 -16.49 28.92 43.82
CA ARG A 1035 -16.84 29.77 44.96
C ARG A 1035 -16.68 31.24 44.60
N TYR A 1036 -17.23 32.14 45.40
CA TYR A 1036 -17.22 33.58 45.15
C TYR A 1036 -16.64 34.34 46.33
N ARG A 1037 -15.70 35.24 46.04
CA ARG A 1037 -15.18 36.21 47.00
C ARG A 1037 -16.25 37.24 47.40
N PRO A 1038 -16.05 37.99 48.51
CA PRO A 1038 -16.96 39.07 48.90
C PRO A 1038 -17.11 40.19 47.86
N ASP A 1039 -16.10 40.39 47.01
CA ASP A 1039 -16.12 41.32 45.86
C ASP A 1039 -16.80 40.74 44.62
N GLY A 1040 -17.31 39.51 44.67
CA GLY A 1040 -18.01 38.84 43.58
C GLY A 1040 -17.13 38.11 42.58
N LYS A 1041 -15.80 38.08 42.76
CA LYS A 1041 -14.89 37.36 41.84
C LYS A 1041 -14.98 35.83 42.03
N PRO A 1042 -15.09 35.03 40.95
CA PRO A 1042 -15.10 33.57 41.04
C PRO A 1042 -13.71 33.00 41.37
N GLU A 1043 -13.68 31.93 42.15
CA GLU A 1043 -12.50 31.12 42.49
C GLU A 1043 -12.86 29.65 42.39
N ALA A 1044 -11.92 28.79 41.97
CA ALA A 1044 -12.11 27.34 41.97
C ALA A 1044 -11.13 26.65 42.92
N THR A 1045 -11.56 25.57 43.56
CA THR A 1045 -10.69 24.74 44.40
C THR A 1045 -9.93 23.73 43.53
N GLY A 1046 -8.64 23.52 43.80
CA GLY A 1046 -7.85 22.47 43.12
C GLY A 1046 -7.07 22.92 41.87
N ILE A 1047 -7.14 24.20 41.49
CA ILE A 1047 -6.48 24.74 40.27
C ILE A 1047 -5.12 25.41 40.52
N GLY A 1048 -4.42 25.06 41.61
CA GLY A 1048 -3.04 25.48 41.84
C GLY A 1048 -2.80 27.00 41.99
N GLY A 1049 -3.82 27.79 42.33
CA GLY A 1049 -3.71 29.25 42.45
C GLY A 1049 -3.88 30.04 41.15
N ALA A 1050 -4.35 29.40 40.08
CA ALA A 1050 -4.72 30.07 38.84
C ALA A 1050 -5.88 31.08 39.04
N GLY A 1051 -5.79 32.24 38.40
CA GLY A 1051 -6.87 33.22 38.41
C GLY A 1051 -8.05 32.76 37.54
N ILE A 1052 -9.24 33.22 37.89
CA ILE A 1052 -10.45 33.04 37.08
C ILE A 1052 -11.12 34.40 36.87
N SER A 1053 -11.61 34.62 35.66
CA SER A 1053 -12.55 35.70 35.34
C SER A 1053 -13.69 35.15 34.50
N ALA A 1054 -14.88 35.73 34.66
CA ALA A 1054 -16.06 35.41 33.85
C ALA A 1054 -16.81 36.68 33.47
N SER A 1055 -17.48 36.66 32.31
CA SER A 1055 -18.39 37.71 31.86
C SER A 1055 -19.58 37.12 31.11
N HIS A 1056 -20.70 37.84 31.09
CA HIS A 1056 -21.97 37.41 30.50
C HIS A 1056 -22.47 38.49 29.54
N GLY A 1057 -22.81 38.11 28.31
CA GLY A 1057 -23.27 39.04 27.28
C GLY A 1057 -23.58 38.32 25.97
N ALA A 1058 -24.44 38.90 25.14
CA ALA A 1058 -24.83 38.34 23.83
C ALA A 1058 -25.30 36.86 23.84
N GLY A 1059 -25.93 36.43 24.94
CA GLY A 1059 -26.42 35.04 25.10
C GLY A 1059 -25.31 34.01 25.37
N VAL A 1060 -24.12 34.45 25.77
CA VAL A 1060 -23.01 33.57 26.15
C VAL A 1060 -22.36 33.99 27.47
N THR A 1061 -21.76 33.01 28.14
CA THR A 1061 -20.85 33.18 29.26
C THR A 1061 -19.42 32.90 28.82
N LEU A 1062 -18.56 33.92 28.85
CA LEU A 1062 -17.11 33.83 28.63
C LEU A 1062 -16.42 33.57 29.97
N ALA A 1063 -15.61 32.52 30.07
CA ALA A 1063 -14.75 32.25 31.23
C ALA A 1063 -13.30 32.05 30.81
N VAL A 1064 -12.37 32.61 31.59
CA VAL A 1064 -10.92 32.48 31.38
C VAL A 1064 -10.21 32.04 32.64
N SER A 1065 -9.14 31.26 32.50
CA SER A 1065 -8.24 30.91 33.58
C SER A 1065 -6.77 30.92 33.13
N GLY A 1066 -5.85 31.35 34.00
CA GLY A 1066 -4.42 31.43 33.69
C GLY A 1066 -3.57 31.61 34.94
N ALA A 1067 -2.24 31.63 34.78
CA ALA A 1067 -1.35 31.89 35.91
C ALA A 1067 -1.49 33.36 36.36
N GLY A 1068 -1.74 33.62 37.64
CA GLY A 1068 -1.89 35.00 38.14
C GLY A 1068 -3.20 35.70 37.78
N GLN A 1069 -3.17 37.02 37.62
CA GLN A 1069 -4.38 37.83 37.44
C GLN A 1069 -4.83 37.84 35.98
N VAL A 1070 -6.04 37.35 35.75
CA VAL A 1070 -6.69 37.31 34.44
C VAL A 1070 -8.01 38.07 34.48
N GLY A 1071 -8.39 38.63 33.34
CA GLY A 1071 -9.63 39.38 33.15
C GLY A 1071 -10.28 39.01 31.82
N CYS A 1072 -11.60 39.02 31.76
CA CYS A 1072 -12.32 38.85 30.49
C CYS A 1072 -13.61 39.64 30.47
N ASP A 1073 -14.05 40.02 29.27
CA ASP A 1073 -15.32 40.70 29.06
C ASP A 1073 -15.95 40.33 27.71
N VAL A 1074 -17.27 40.38 27.64
CA VAL A 1074 -18.04 40.12 26.43
C VAL A 1074 -19.22 41.07 26.37
N GLU A 1075 -19.36 41.82 25.28
CA GLU A 1075 -20.43 42.82 25.11
C GLU A 1075 -20.90 42.87 23.65
N PRO A 1076 -22.22 42.91 23.38
CA PRO A 1076 -22.75 43.16 22.04
C PRO A 1076 -22.49 44.62 21.63
N VAL A 1077 -22.24 44.84 20.34
CA VAL A 1077 -22.06 46.18 19.77
C VAL A 1077 -23.43 46.84 19.61
N ILE A 1078 -23.77 47.72 20.55
CA ILE A 1078 -25.02 48.47 20.57
C ILE A 1078 -24.75 49.92 20.18
N GLY A 1079 -25.56 50.48 19.28
CA GLY A 1079 -25.50 51.90 18.93
C GLY A 1079 -25.83 52.82 20.11
N ARG A 1080 -24.91 53.72 20.48
CA ARG A 1080 -25.14 54.75 21.52
C ARG A 1080 -24.78 56.14 21.00
N ALA A 1081 -25.31 57.19 21.64
CA ALA A 1081 -24.89 58.55 21.30
C ALA A 1081 -23.43 58.77 21.72
N ALA A 1082 -22.69 59.60 20.99
CA ALA A 1082 -21.27 59.88 21.29
C ALA A 1082 -21.07 60.43 22.71
N GLU A 1083 -22.05 61.18 23.23
CA GLU A 1083 -22.05 61.70 24.61
C GLU A 1083 -22.17 60.58 25.66
N ASP A 1084 -22.94 59.53 25.37
CA ASP A 1084 -23.08 58.36 26.24
C ASP A 1084 -21.79 57.55 26.28
N TRP A 1085 -21.15 57.35 25.11
CA TRP A 1085 -19.84 56.69 25.04
C TRP A 1085 -18.75 57.50 25.75
N ALA A 1086 -18.70 58.82 25.57
CA ALA A 1086 -17.75 59.68 26.28
C ALA A 1086 -17.95 59.64 27.81
N GLY A 1087 -19.20 59.54 28.28
CA GLY A 1087 -19.53 59.38 29.69
C GLY A 1087 -19.06 58.04 30.28
N LEU A 1088 -19.09 56.96 29.50
CA LEU A 1088 -18.69 55.62 29.93
C LEU A 1088 -17.17 55.39 29.87
N LEU A 1089 -16.51 55.91 28.82
CA LEU A 1089 -15.10 55.70 28.55
C LEU A 1089 -14.18 56.78 29.17
N GLY A 1090 -14.73 57.96 29.46
CA GLY A 1090 -13.94 59.15 29.80
C GLY A 1090 -13.25 59.76 28.57
N ALA A 1091 -12.59 60.92 28.77
CA ALA A 1091 -12.00 61.68 27.66
C ALA A 1091 -10.89 60.90 26.92
N ASP A 1092 -9.96 60.28 27.65
CA ASP A 1092 -8.85 59.53 27.07
C ASP A 1092 -9.34 58.24 26.38
N GLY A 1093 -10.33 57.56 26.95
CA GLY A 1093 -10.93 56.37 26.36
C GLY A 1093 -11.74 56.66 25.09
N ALA A 1094 -12.47 57.79 25.06
CA ALA A 1094 -13.17 58.24 23.86
C ALA A 1094 -12.19 58.60 22.72
N ALA A 1095 -11.09 59.30 23.04
CA ALA A 1095 -10.04 59.61 22.07
C ALA A 1095 -9.37 58.34 21.51
N LEU A 1096 -9.16 57.31 22.36
CA LEU A 1096 -8.66 56.02 21.92
C LEU A 1096 -9.66 55.29 21.01
N ALA A 1097 -10.96 55.34 21.31
CA ALA A 1097 -11.99 54.76 20.45
C ALA A 1097 -12.03 55.43 19.07
N ASP A 1098 -11.95 56.77 19.01
CA ASP A 1098 -11.88 57.51 17.75
C ASP A 1098 -10.64 57.13 16.92
N LEU A 1099 -9.49 56.96 17.58
CA LEU A 1099 -8.25 56.50 16.94
C LEU A 1099 -8.44 55.10 16.32
N LEU A 1100 -8.98 54.15 17.10
CA LEU A 1100 -9.21 52.78 16.61
C LEU A 1100 -10.21 52.73 15.46
N ALA A 1101 -11.28 53.53 15.50
CA ALA A 1101 -12.25 53.63 14.41
C ALA A 1101 -11.59 54.12 13.11
N GLN A 1102 -10.69 55.11 13.20
CA GLN A 1102 -9.98 55.65 12.04
C GLN A 1102 -8.91 54.69 11.51
N GLU A 1103 -8.08 54.11 12.38
CA GLU A 1103 -6.96 53.25 11.98
C GLU A 1103 -7.41 51.90 11.42
N ASN A 1104 -8.48 51.32 11.97
CA ASN A 1104 -8.96 49.99 11.57
C ASN A 1104 -10.18 50.03 10.63
N GLY A 1105 -10.70 51.22 10.30
CA GLY A 1105 -11.91 51.37 9.47
C GLY A 1105 -13.17 50.80 10.14
N GLU A 1106 -13.22 50.80 11.47
CA GLU A 1106 -14.33 50.27 12.26
C GLU A 1106 -15.42 51.32 12.51
N SER A 1107 -16.65 50.88 12.82
CA SER A 1107 -17.70 51.82 13.25
C SER A 1107 -17.35 52.42 14.62
N PRO A 1108 -17.77 53.67 14.91
CA PRO A 1108 -17.54 54.30 16.21
C PRO A 1108 -18.03 53.46 17.39
N ASP A 1109 -19.20 52.82 17.25
CA ASP A 1109 -19.76 51.95 18.29
C ASP A 1109 -18.93 50.68 18.52
N LEU A 1110 -18.37 50.08 17.48
CA LEU A 1110 -17.50 48.91 17.61
C LEU A 1110 -16.20 49.29 18.33
N ALA A 1111 -15.55 50.36 17.90
CA ALA A 1111 -14.33 50.84 18.52
C ALA A 1111 -14.55 51.25 19.99
N ALA A 1112 -15.65 51.93 20.29
CA ALA A 1112 -16.03 52.28 21.66
C ALA A 1112 -16.30 51.04 22.52
N THR A 1113 -16.97 50.02 21.96
CA THR A 1113 -17.22 48.74 22.65
C THR A 1113 -15.91 48.00 22.95
N ARG A 1114 -14.92 48.02 22.05
CA ARG A 1114 -13.58 47.46 22.32
C ARG A 1114 -12.89 48.11 23.51
N VAL A 1115 -12.89 49.45 23.55
CA VAL A 1115 -12.28 50.19 24.66
C VAL A 1115 -13.02 49.91 25.97
N TRP A 1116 -14.36 49.85 25.94
CA TRP A 1116 -15.18 49.48 27.09
C TRP A 1116 -14.81 48.09 27.64
N CYS A 1117 -14.84 47.06 26.79
CA CYS A 1117 -14.51 45.69 27.20
C CYS A 1117 -13.09 45.59 27.77
N ALA A 1118 -12.15 46.38 27.24
CA ALA A 1118 -10.78 46.41 27.74
C ALA A 1118 -10.66 47.07 29.12
N ILE A 1119 -11.39 48.16 29.37
CA ILE A 1119 -11.46 48.78 30.70
C ILE A 1119 -12.05 47.81 31.71
N GLU A 1120 -13.15 47.13 31.38
CA GLU A 1120 -13.80 46.15 32.25
C GLU A 1120 -12.90 44.95 32.54
N CYS A 1121 -12.15 44.46 31.55
CA CYS A 1121 -11.14 43.43 31.75
C CYS A 1121 -10.09 43.82 32.81
N LEU A 1122 -9.54 45.03 32.72
CA LEU A 1122 -8.51 45.51 33.65
C LEU A 1122 -9.06 45.79 35.05
N ARG A 1123 -10.31 46.25 35.17
CA ARG A 1123 -10.99 46.36 36.47
C ARG A 1123 -11.11 45.01 37.15
N LYS A 1124 -11.40 43.95 36.39
CA LYS A 1124 -11.51 42.57 36.91
C LYS A 1124 -10.16 41.96 37.31
N THR A 1125 -9.03 42.47 36.81
CA THR A 1125 -7.71 42.08 37.33
C THR A 1125 -7.41 42.76 38.67
N GLY A 1126 -7.84 44.01 38.86
CA GLY A 1126 -7.72 44.74 40.13
C GLY A 1126 -7.25 46.19 39.98
N HIS A 1127 -7.20 46.70 38.74
CA HIS A 1127 -6.75 48.06 38.45
C HIS A 1127 -7.80 49.10 38.90
N ALA A 1128 -7.40 50.00 39.80
CA ALA A 1128 -8.25 51.09 40.29
C ALA A 1128 -8.34 52.26 39.30
N ARG A 1129 -7.32 52.46 38.47
CA ARG A 1129 -7.26 53.45 37.38
C ARG A 1129 -6.69 52.77 36.15
N VAL A 1130 -7.35 52.96 35.01
CA VAL A 1130 -7.02 52.30 33.74
C VAL A 1130 -6.55 53.35 32.75
N GLU A 1131 -5.33 53.20 32.23
CA GLU A 1131 -4.77 54.04 31.17
C GLU A 1131 -4.39 53.12 30.00
N LEU A 1132 -5.17 53.16 28.92
CA LEU A 1132 -5.02 52.27 27.78
C LEU A 1132 -4.27 52.94 26.64
N VAL A 1133 -3.36 52.19 26.03
CA VAL A 1133 -2.69 52.55 24.77
C VAL A 1133 -2.86 51.43 23.74
N ALA A 1134 -3.01 51.80 22.47
CA ALA A 1134 -3.01 50.84 21.37
C ALA A 1134 -1.60 50.26 21.18
N ALA A 1135 -1.50 48.94 21.09
CA ALA A 1135 -0.24 48.21 20.94
C ALA A 1135 -0.09 47.53 19.56
N GLY A 1136 -1.19 47.27 18.86
CA GLY A 1136 -1.19 46.75 17.49
C GLY A 1136 -2.53 46.15 17.09
N ALA A 1137 -2.65 45.75 15.83
CA ALA A 1137 -3.80 45.05 15.28
C ALA A 1137 -3.37 43.88 14.40
N ALA A 1138 -4.22 42.86 14.27
CA ALA A 1138 -3.98 41.67 13.45
C ALA A 1138 -5.29 41.16 12.80
N GLY A 1139 -5.17 40.31 11.78
CA GLY A 1139 -6.33 39.68 11.12
C GLY A 1139 -7.29 40.68 10.50
N ASN A 1140 -6.76 41.60 9.66
CA ASN A 1140 -7.53 42.68 9.02
C ASN A 1140 -8.30 43.58 10.01
N GLY A 1141 -7.70 43.86 11.17
CA GLY A 1141 -8.29 44.74 12.20
C GLY A 1141 -9.27 44.06 13.16
N ARG A 1142 -9.60 42.78 12.96
CA ARG A 1142 -10.51 42.03 13.86
C ARG A 1142 -9.92 41.86 15.27
N TRP A 1143 -8.61 41.69 15.36
CA TRP A 1143 -7.88 41.66 16.62
C TRP A 1143 -7.23 43.01 16.89
N VAL A 1144 -7.47 43.57 18.08
CA VAL A 1144 -6.84 44.80 18.56
C VAL A 1144 -6.24 44.55 19.93
N MET A 1145 -4.94 44.81 20.06
CA MET A 1145 -4.18 44.65 21.29
C MET A 1145 -4.02 46.01 21.97
N LEU A 1146 -4.43 46.08 23.22
CA LEU A 1146 -4.35 47.27 24.08
C LEU A 1146 -3.47 46.96 25.30
N ARG A 1147 -2.76 47.95 25.81
CA ARG A 1147 -1.88 47.79 26.98
C ARG A 1147 -2.17 48.82 28.06
N SER A 1148 -1.99 48.40 29.30
CA SER A 1148 -2.02 49.24 30.51
C SER A 1148 -0.96 48.72 31.47
N GLY A 1149 0.20 49.40 31.54
CA GLY A 1149 1.35 48.90 32.28
C GLY A 1149 1.85 47.54 31.78
N ASP A 1150 1.92 46.56 32.69
CA ASP A 1150 2.33 45.17 32.40
C ASP A 1150 1.15 44.28 31.98
N SER A 1151 -0.08 44.82 31.90
CA SER A 1151 -1.24 44.10 31.41
C SER A 1151 -1.41 44.29 29.90
N THR A 1152 -1.68 43.20 29.20
CA THR A 1152 -2.09 43.22 27.78
C THR A 1152 -3.52 42.72 27.68
N VAL A 1153 -4.35 43.45 26.93
CA VAL A 1153 -5.73 43.09 26.60
C VAL A 1153 -5.83 42.84 25.10
N ALA A 1154 -6.23 41.64 24.71
CA ALA A 1154 -6.59 41.32 23.34
C ALA A 1154 -8.11 41.42 23.17
N THR A 1155 -8.56 42.23 22.23
CA THR A 1155 -9.98 42.35 21.87
C THR A 1155 -10.24 41.76 20.50
N PHE A 1156 -11.33 41.00 20.36
CA PHE A 1156 -11.73 40.33 19.14
C PHE A 1156 -13.20 40.63 18.84
N ALA A 1157 -13.49 41.09 17.63
CA ALA A 1157 -14.86 41.37 17.19
C ALA A 1157 -15.32 40.34 16.17
N THR A 1158 -16.50 39.76 16.40
CA THR A 1158 -17.10 38.74 15.54
C THR A 1158 -18.61 38.66 15.72
N THR A 1159 -19.30 37.83 14.94
CA THR A 1159 -20.71 37.44 15.16
C THR A 1159 -20.81 36.02 15.73
N LEU A 1160 -21.93 35.71 16.40
CA LEU A 1160 -22.28 34.37 16.89
C LEU A 1160 -23.45 33.83 16.06
N ARG A 1161 -23.55 32.52 15.85
CA ARG A 1161 -24.73 31.94 15.17
C ARG A 1161 -26.03 32.20 15.92
N SER A 1162 -25.95 32.30 17.25
CA SER A 1162 -27.07 32.61 18.14
C SER A 1162 -27.44 34.11 18.21
N ALA A 1163 -26.58 35.01 17.70
CA ALA A 1163 -26.77 36.47 17.81
C ALA A 1163 -26.47 37.19 16.49
N GLY A 1164 -27.44 37.95 15.98
CA GLY A 1164 -27.29 38.66 14.70
C GLY A 1164 -26.42 39.93 14.73
N GLU A 1165 -26.11 40.46 15.92
CA GLU A 1165 -25.29 41.66 16.11
C GLU A 1165 -23.81 41.31 16.36
N PRO A 1166 -22.86 42.17 15.98
CA PRO A 1166 -21.45 41.97 16.32
C PRO A 1166 -21.25 41.96 17.85
N VAL A 1167 -20.31 41.13 18.32
CA VAL A 1167 -19.96 40.95 19.73
C VAL A 1167 -18.46 41.14 19.88
N VAL A 1168 -18.05 41.86 20.91
CA VAL A 1168 -16.64 42.05 21.26
C VAL A 1168 -16.29 41.16 22.45
N PHE A 1169 -15.28 40.33 22.26
CA PHE A 1169 -14.64 39.52 23.29
C PHE A 1169 -13.32 40.16 23.69
N ALA A 1170 -13.09 40.35 24.98
CA ALA A 1170 -11.83 40.87 25.51
C ALA A 1170 -11.22 39.89 26.50
N LEU A 1171 -9.91 39.66 26.38
CA LEU A 1171 -9.12 38.78 27.23
C LEU A 1171 -7.88 39.51 27.71
N CYS A 1172 -7.61 39.45 29.00
CA CYS A 1172 -6.54 40.17 29.67
C CYS A 1172 -5.68 39.22 30.50
N ALA A 1173 -4.36 39.42 30.40
CA ALA A 1173 -3.36 38.75 31.21
C ALA A 1173 -2.23 39.73 31.62
N GLU A 1174 -1.70 39.54 32.83
CA GLU A 1174 -0.53 40.26 33.33
C GLU A 1174 0.76 39.49 33.04
N GLY A 1175 1.79 40.20 32.56
CA GLY A 1175 3.13 39.67 32.35
C GLY A 1175 3.94 40.50 31.37
N SER A 1176 5.27 40.49 31.49
CA SER A 1176 6.15 41.07 30.47
C SER A 1176 6.11 40.17 29.24
N VAL A 1177 5.63 40.70 28.11
CA VAL A 1177 5.76 40.07 26.78
C VAL A 1177 7.23 39.96 26.39
#